data_AF-A0A952GZI8-F1
#
_entry.id   AF-A0A952GZI8-F1
#
_cell.length_a   1.000
_cell.length_b   1.000
_cell.length_c   1.000
_cell.angle_alpha   90.00
_cell.angle_beta   90.00
_cell.angle_gamma   90.00
#
_symmetry.space_group_name_H-M   'P 1'
#
loop_
_entity.id
_entity.type
_entity.pdbx_description
1 polymer ?
#
loop_
_entity_poly.entity_id
_entity_poly.type
_entity_poly.pdbx_seq_one_letter_code
_entity_poly.pdbx_strand_id
1 'polypeptide(L)'
;RLGVSAAALFHLAFALMLARTSARSDVVFGTVLFGRMHGSAGTQRTLGMFMNTLPLRLRLDSLSVQAAVRHTQQQLAQLLHHEHATLALAQRCSGVAAPAPLFTALLNYRHAGGSSVLAPNAQAAQAAQAAWQGVHTLHSQERTNYPFDISVNDAHEDFSLSVQVDQQLDPERVGAFMLQALAQLAHALAHAPHTPLRQMQLLPETEQAQLLAFNATEAAFDAELCIHQLFEQQVRLRPEATALVFEQECLSYAELNARTNQLAHHLAALGVGPDTRVAICLPRSTEMVVALLATLKAGAAYVPLDPAYPAQRLAFMLEDCHPTVLVSRSDCAQALPASVGVPLLWLDAPDPAWLLAPQHNPAVPGLTPAHLAYVIYTSGSTGLPKGVMVAHRGLCNQLTFLQSRYGVDGSDRVLQFASASFDMSVEEIFLALGSGATLVLRSDPWLGDAPTFWQRCSDAGITHLNLPSAFWHTLAAQGVPALMSTLRRVSVGGDAITQAGLRGWFERGALQPALYNAYGPTEASVNATLERLEPGTPARSIGRPIANTRIHILDAWGQSCPIGVAGDLHIAGVQLARGYLNRPELTAERFVPDPFGVPGSRMYRSGDLARWRADGSLDFLGRNDHQVKIRGFRIELGEIEAALQACPGVRE
;
A
#
# COMPACT_ATOMS: atom_id res chain seq x y z
N ARG A 1 -44.92 -3.54 -4.61
CA ARG A 1 -44.79 -3.01 -3.23
C ARG A 1 -44.52 -1.50 -3.18
N LEU A 2 -43.61 -0.95 -3.99
CA LEU A 2 -43.28 0.49 -3.93
C LEU A 2 -43.86 1.35 -5.06
N GLY A 3 -44.63 0.77 -6.00
CA GLY A 3 -45.14 1.49 -7.17
C GLY A 3 -44.05 1.93 -8.15
N VAL A 4 -42.93 1.20 -8.20
CA VAL A 4 -41.75 1.51 -9.03
C VAL A 4 -41.60 0.48 -10.13
N SER A 5 -41.13 0.92 -11.30
CA SER A 5 -40.87 0.05 -12.45
C SER A 5 -39.60 -0.79 -12.26
N ALA A 6 -39.54 -1.94 -12.93
CA ALA A 6 -38.30 -2.72 -13.03
C ALA A 6 -37.19 -1.87 -13.67
N ALA A 7 -37.51 -1.06 -14.68
CA ALA A 7 -36.58 -0.10 -15.28
C ALA A 7 -35.87 0.77 -14.24
N ALA A 8 -36.57 1.30 -13.23
CA ALA A 8 -35.92 2.09 -12.18
C ALA A 8 -34.91 1.29 -11.34
N LEU A 9 -35.15 0.00 -11.12
CA LEU A 9 -34.19 -0.89 -10.44
C LEU A 9 -32.93 -1.10 -11.29
N PHE A 10 -33.08 -1.40 -12.57
CA PHE A 10 -31.93 -1.56 -13.48
C PHE A 10 -31.12 -0.26 -13.61
N HIS A 11 -31.77 0.89 -13.72
CA HIS A 11 -31.07 2.18 -13.76
C HIS A 11 -30.31 2.47 -12.47
N LEU A 12 -30.88 2.15 -11.30
CA LEU A 12 -30.18 2.31 -10.03
C LEU A 12 -29.03 1.31 -9.89
N ALA A 13 -29.21 0.04 -10.28
CA ALA A 13 -28.15 -0.97 -10.26
C ALA A 13 -26.96 -0.55 -11.14
N PHE A 14 -27.25 -0.06 -12.34
CA PHE A 14 -26.24 0.48 -13.26
C PHE A 14 -25.50 1.67 -12.66
N ALA A 15 -26.23 2.60 -12.04
CA ALA A 15 -25.64 3.75 -11.36
C ALA A 15 -24.73 3.33 -10.20
N LEU A 16 -25.15 2.34 -9.39
CA LEU A 16 -24.36 1.79 -8.28
C LEU A 16 -23.08 1.12 -8.77
N MET A 17 -23.16 0.33 -9.84
CA MET A 17 -21.99 -0.26 -10.48
C MET A 17 -21.02 0.82 -10.95
N LEU A 18 -21.48 1.82 -11.71
CA LEU A 18 -20.64 2.91 -12.19
C LEU A 18 -20.02 3.69 -11.04
N ALA A 19 -20.79 3.97 -9.99
CA ALA A 19 -20.31 4.68 -8.81
C ALA A 19 -19.17 3.92 -8.13
N ARG A 20 -19.35 2.59 -7.99
CA ARG A 20 -18.37 1.69 -7.37
C ARG A 20 -17.08 1.57 -8.18
N THR A 21 -17.18 1.47 -9.50
CA THR A 21 -16.03 1.26 -10.38
C THR A 21 -15.32 2.56 -10.78
N SER A 22 -15.94 3.71 -10.55
CA SER A 22 -15.33 5.03 -10.78
C SER A 22 -14.89 5.76 -9.50
N ALA A 23 -15.19 5.19 -8.32
CA ALA A 23 -15.02 5.85 -7.02
C ALA A 23 -15.70 7.24 -6.96
N ARG A 24 -16.88 7.35 -7.57
CA ARG A 24 -17.71 8.58 -7.58
C ARG A 24 -19.10 8.26 -7.05
N SER A 25 -19.69 9.19 -6.33
CA SER A 25 -21.07 9.07 -5.84
C SER A 25 -22.10 9.81 -6.69
N ASP A 26 -21.65 10.65 -7.62
CA ASP A 26 -22.44 11.40 -8.58
C ASP A 26 -22.08 10.92 -9.98
N VAL A 27 -22.98 10.13 -10.58
CA VAL A 27 -22.75 9.45 -11.85
C VAL A 27 -23.71 9.95 -12.92
N VAL A 28 -23.21 10.04 -14.15
CA VAL A 28 -23.98 10.42 -15.33
C VAL A 28 -23.81 9.34 -16.40
N PHE A 29 -24.92 8.86 -16.93
CA PHE A 29 -24.95 7.91 -18.04
C PHE A 29 -26.11 8.18 -18.97
N GLY A 30 -26.03 7.70 -20.21
CA GLY A 30 -27.11 7.81 -21.17
C GLY A 30 -28.19 6.78 -20.90
N THR A 31 -29.46 7.16 -21.07
CA THR A 31 -30.57 6.23 -21.16
C THR A 31 -31.31 6.41 -22.49
N VAL A 32 -31.69 5.29 -23.10
CA VAL A 32 -32.40 5.28 -24.39
C VAL A 32 -33.90 5.39 -24.16
N LEU A 33 -34.52 6.37 -24.82
CA LEU A 33 -35.94 6.65 -24.81
C LEU A 33 -36.56 6.34 -26.17
N PHE A 34 -37.84 5.97 -26.17
CA PHE A 34 -38.57 5.63 -27.40
C PHE A 34 -38.76 6.83 -28.35
N GLY A 35 -38.89 8.04 -27.80
CA GLY A 35 -39.10 9.29 -28.54
C GLY A 35 -40.39 9.33 -29.37
N ARG A 36 -41.42 8.59 -28.92
CA ARG A 36 -42.73 8.45 -29.57
C ARG A 36 -43.91 8.83 -28.66
N MET A 37 -43.68 9.22 -27.41
CA MET A 37 -44.75 9.51 -26.44
C MET A 37 -45.55 10.76 -26.80
N HIS A 38 -44.92 11.72 -27.50
CA HIS A 38 -45.58 12.93 -27.99
C HIS A 38 -46.10 12.83 -29.43
N GLY A 39 -46.09 11.64 -30.02
CA GLY A 39 -46.62 11.39 -31.35
C GLY A 39 -48.15 11.50 -31.41
N SER A 40 -48.69 12.01 -32.52
CA SER A 40 -50.12 11.98 -32.81
C SER A 40 -50.62 10.52 -33.00
N ALA A 41 -51.93 10.31 -32.96
CA ALA A 41 -52.51 8.99 -33.20
C ALA A 41 -51.99 8.39 -34.53
N GLY A 42 -51.24 7.29 -34.44
CA GLY A 42 -50.61 6.63 -35.60
C GLY A 42 -49.08 6.61 -35.61
N THR A 43 -48.39 7.37 -34.76
CA THR A 43 -46.89 7.39 -34.70
C THR A 43 -46.27 6.02 -34.37
N GLN A 44 -47.02 5.11 -33.73
CA GLN A 44 -46.58 3.73 -33.52
C GLN A 44 -46.34 2.95 -34.84
N ARG A 45 -46.99 3.36 -35.94
CA ARG A 45 -46.91 2.70 -37.26
C ARG A 45 -46.00 3.43 -38.25
N THR A 46 -45.36 4.52 -37.83
CA THR A 46 -44.45 5.30 -38.67
C THR A 46 -43.05 4.70 -38.65
N LEU A 47 -42.47 4.54 -39.85
CA LEU A 47 -41.06 4.18 -40.04
C LEU A 47 -40.20 5.44 -39.92
N GLY A 48 -39.16 5.41 -39.08
CA GLY A 48 -38.26 6.54 -38.85
C GLY A 48 -37.39 6.35 -37.60
N MET A 49 -36.35 7.18 -37.47
CA MET A 49 -35.47 7.20 -36.29
C MET A 49 -36.09 8.09 -35.21
N PHE A 50 -36.79 7.47 -34.27
CA PHE A 50 -37.42 8.15 -33.14
C PHE A 50 -36.66 7.96 -31.82
N MET A 51 -35.75 6.98 -31.76
CA MET A 51 -34.98 6.73 -30.54
C MET A 51 -34.16 7.97 -30.18
N ASN A 52 -34.20 8.34 -28.91
CA ASN A 52 -33.45 9.46 -28.38
C ASN A 52 -32.67 9.01 -27.16
N THR A 53 -31.48 9.57 -26.95
CA THR A 53 -30.66 9.26 -25.78
C THR A 53 -30.49 10.53 -24.96
N LEU A 54 -30.84 10.47 -23.68
CA LEU A 54 -30.68 11.59 -22.77
C LEU A 54 -29.82 11.22 -21.56
N PRO A 55 -29.06 12.18 -21.01
CA PRO A 55 -28.28 11.95 -19.81
C PRO A 55 -29.19 11.78 -18.59
N LEU A 56 -28.93 10.75 -17.79
CA LEU A 56 -29.48 10.57 -16.46
C LEU A 56 -28.33 10.75 -15.45
N ARG A 57 -28.50 11.73 -14.54
CA ARG A 57 -27.57 11.98 -13.44
C ARG A 57 -28.19 11.47 -12.14
N LEU A 58 -27.47 10.63 -11.40
CA LEU A 58 -27.90 10.14 -10.10
C LEU A 58 -26.83 10.42 -9.04
N ARG A 59 -27.24 11.08 -7.97
CA ARG A 59 -26.45 11.29 -6.76
C ARG A 59 -26.85 10.25 -5.73
N LEU A 60 -25.92 9.36 -5.42
CA LEU A 60 -26.17 8.18 -4.58
C LEU A 60 -25.83 8.43 -3.10
N ASP A 61 -25.19 9.55 -2.79
CA ASP A 61 -24.82 9.90 -1.42
C ASP A 61 -26.04 10.08 -0.53
N SER A 62 -25.96 9.50 0.67
CA SER A 62 -26.92 9.73 1.76
C SER A 62 -28.33 9.17 1.55
N LEU A 63 -28.58 8.40 0.49
CA LEU A 63 -29.87 7.75 0.27
C LEU A 63 -29.92 6.34 0.88
N SER A 64 -31.09 5.98 1.39
CA SER A 64 -31.43 4.57 1.65
C SER A 64 -31.86 3.88 0.36
N VAL A 65 -31.80 2.54 0.33
CA VAL A 65 -32.21 1.74 -0.84
C VAL A 65 -33.61 2.13 -1.34
N GLN A 66 -34.60 2.19 -0.46
CA GLN A 66 -35.98 2.56 -0.84
C GLN A 66 -36.08 3.98 -1.39
N ALA A 67 -35.40 4.94 -0.75
CA ALA A 67 -35.40 6.33 -1.20
C ALA A 67 -34.73 6.47 -2.57
N ALA A 68 -33.62 5.76 -2.80
CA ALA A 68 -32.90 5.77 -4.05
C ALA A 68 -33.73 5.20 -5.20
N VAL A 69 -34.43 4.08 -5.02
CA VAL A 69 -35.27 3.51 -6.08
C VAL A 69 -36.43 4.45 -6.44
N ARG A 70 -37.07 5.08 -5.44
CA ARG A 70 -38.11 6.09 -5.68
C ARG A 70 -37.56 7.33 -6.38
N HIS A 71 -36.39 7.80 -5.97
CA HIS A 71 -35.70 8.93 -6.59
C HIS A 71 -35.38 8.63 -8.06
N THR A 72 -34.81 7.46 -8.36
CA THR A 72 -34.55 7.03 -9.75
C THR A 72 -35.83 6.94 -10.57
N GLN A 73 -36.91 6.39 -10.02
CA GLN A 73 -38.21 6.37 -10.70
C GLN A 73 -38.72 7.79 -11.01
N GLN A 74 -38.58 8.72 -10.07
CA GLN A 74 -38.97 10.11 -10.27
C GLN A 74 -38.12 10.80 -11.34
N GLN A 75 -36.80 10.58 -11.33
CA GLN A 75 -35.89 11.13 -12.34
C GLN A 75 -36.21 10.60 -13.74
N LEU A 76 -36.48 9.30 -13.88
CA LEU A 76 -36.90 8.71 -15.15
C LEU A 76 -38.24 9.29 -15.63
N ALA A 77 -39.21 9.45 -14.74
CA ALA A 77 -40.49 10.06 -15.08
C ALA A 77 -40.35 11.53 -15.52
N GLN A 78 -39.48 12.30 -14.85
CA GLN A 78 -39.15 13.66 -15.25
C GLN A 78 -38.46 13.70 -16.61
N LEU A 79 -37.51 12.79 -16.85
CA LEU A 79 -36.78 12.72 -18.12
C LEU A 79 -37.71 12.44 -19.31
N LEU A 80 -38.77 11.63 -19.13
CA LEU A 80 -39.78 11.37 -20.15
C LEU A 80 -40.52 12.64 -20.61
N HIS A 81 -40.71 13.64 -19.74
CA HIS A 81 -41.30 14.93 -20.15
C HIS A 81 -40.41 15.72 -21.11
N HIS A 82 -39.13 15.36 -21.19
CA HIS A 82 -38.11 15.98 -22.02
C HIS A 82 -37.65 15.09 -23.17
N GLU A 83 -38.33 13.97 -23.46
CA GLU A 83 -37.88 13.00 -24.48
C GLU A 83 -37.76 13.58 -25.89
N HIS A 84 -38.38 14.73 -26.16
CA HIS A 84 -38.32 15.45 -27.43
C HIS A 84 -37.06 16.32 -27.59
N ALA A 85 -36.33 16.59 -26.49
CA ALA A 85 -35.10 17.36 -26.53
C ALA A 85 -33.97 16.50 -27.12
N THR A 86 -33.24 17.00 -28.12
CA THR A 86 -32.13 16.24 -28.71
C THR A 86 -30.93 16.18 -27.77
N LEU A 87 -30.15 15.09 -27.82
CA LEU A 87 -28.88 15.00 -27.09
C LEU A 87 -27.94 16.18 -27.39
N ALA A 88 -27.93 16.65 -28.64
CA ALA A 88 -27.16 17.82 -29.05
C ALA A 88 -27.60 19.11 -28.33
N LEU A 89 -28.91 19.27 -28.07
CA LEU A 89 -29.41 20.38 -27.26
C LEU A 89 -28.97 20.23 -25.80
N ALA A 90 -29.12 19.05 -25.21
CA ALA A 90 -28.67 18.78 -23.85
C ALA A 90 -27.17 19.06 -23.68
N GLN A 91 -26.33 18.64 -24.62
CA GLN A 91 -24.89 18.91 -24.63
C GLN A 91 -24.62 20.43 -24.65
N ARG A 92 -25.26 21.20 -25.54
CA ARG A 92 -25.08 22.65 -25.61
C ARG A 92 -25.45 23.37 -24.32
N CYS A 93 -26.48 22.88 -23.62
CA CYS A 93 -26.97 23.48 -22.37
C CYS A 93 -26.23 23.00 -21.11
N SER A 94 -25.37 21.99 -21.21
CA SER A 94 -24.75 21.33 -20.05
C SER A 94 -23.59 22.10 -19.39
N GLY A 95 -22.98 23.03 -20.12
CA GLY A 95 -21.71 23.65 -19.72
C GLY A 95 -20.47 22.74 -19.87
N VAL A 96 -20.62 21.51 -20.38
CA VAL A 96 -19.49 20.63 -20.70
C VAL A 96 -18.80 21.11 -21.98
N ALA A 97 -17.51 21.43 -21.88
CA ALA A 97 -16.73 21.93 -22.99
C ALA A 97 -16.59 20.88 -24.11
N ALA A 98 -16.87 21.28 -25.36
CA ALA A 98 -16.61 20.43 -26.51
C ALA A 98 -15.09 20.17 -26.65
N PRO A 99 -14.66 18.95 -27.06
CA PRO A 99 -15.46 17.83 -27.55
C PRO A 99 -15.85 16.78 -26.49
N ALA A 100 -15.77 17.09 -25.19
CA ALA A 100 -16.04 16.08 -24.15
C ALA A 100 -17.52 15.63 -24.17
N PRO A 101 -17.82 14.32 -24.22
CA PRO A 101 -19.19 13.83 -24.20
C PRO A 101 -19.83 13.97 -22.81
N LEU A 102 -21.15 14.12 -22.74
CA LEU A 102 -21.88 14.12 -21.45
C LEU A 102 -21.74 12.81 -20.67
N PHE A 103 -21.61 11.70 -21.39
CA PHE A 103 -21.48 10.35 -20.83
C PHE A 103 -20.78 9.44 -21.84
N THR A 104 -20.14 8.40 -21.32
CA THR A 104 -19.49 7.32 -22.10
C THR A 104 -20.14 5.96 -21.85
N ALA A 105 -21.02 5.86 -20.85
CA ALA A 105 -21.79 4.68 -20.51
C ALA A 105 -23.26 4.85 -20.90
N LEU A 106 -23.87 3.79 -21.45
CA LEU A 106 -25.25 3.73 -21.89
C LEU A 106 -25.97 2.56 -21.20
N LEU A 107 -27.20 2.81 -20.74
CA LEU A 107 -28.12 1.76 -20.33
C LEU A 107 -29.36 1.83 -21.24
N ASN A 108 -29.66 0.72 -21.91
CA ASN A 108 -30.81 0.60 -22.80
C ASN A 108 -31.82 -0.39 -22.22
N TYR A 109 -32.97 0.09 -21.73
CA TYR A 109 -34.03 -0.77 -21.22
C TYR A 109 -35.09 -1.04 -22.28
N ARG A 110 -35.18 -2.27 -22.78
CA ARG A 110 -36.05 -2.68 -23.88
C ARG A 110 -37.15 -3.60 -23.37
N HIS A 111 -38.40 -3.28 -23.68
CA HIS A 111 -39.49 -4.23 -23.53
C HIS A 111 -39.53 -5.11 -24.78
N ALA A 112 -39.33 -6.42 -24.64
CA ALA A 112 -39.22 -7.37 -25.76
C ALA A 112 -40.57 -7.70 -26.44
N GLY A 113 -41.62 -6.90 -26.22
CA GLY A 113 -42.99 -7.12 -26.68
C GLY A 113 -43.24 -7.00 -28.20
N GLY A 114 -42.26 -7.31 -29.07
CA GLY A 114 -42.51 -7.28 -30.52
C GLY A 114 -41.38 -7.67 -31.48
N SER A 115 -40.19 -8.05 -31.01
CA SER A 115 -39.13 -8.54 -31.91
C SER A 115 -38.98 -10.04 -31.78
N SER A 116 -39.27 -10.75 -32.88
CA SER A 116 -39.21 -12.22 -33.00
C SER A 116 -37.80 -12.82 -32.84
N VAL A 117 -36.78 -12.00 -32.57
CA VAL A 117 -35.36 -12.39 -32.56
C VAL A 117 -34.84 -12.69 -31.14
N LEU A 118 -35.59 -12.33 -30.09
CA LEU A 118 -35.22 -12.56 -28.68
C LEU A 118 -36.42 -13.12 -27.91
N ALA A 119 -36.95 -14.24 -28.37
CA ALA A 119 -38.07 -14.88 -27.71
C ALA A 119 -37.65 -15.51 -26.36
N PRO A 120 -38.45 -15.39 -25.29
CA PRO A 120 -38.03 -15.71 -23.92
C PRO A 120 -37.88 -17.21 -23.66
N ASN A 121 -38.56 -18.04 -24.45
CA ASN A 121 -38.62 -19.48 -24.29
C ASN A 121 -38.72 -20.18 -25.66
N ALA A 122 -38.45 -21.48 -25.67
CA ALA A 122 -38.41 -22.29 -26.90
C ALA A 122 -39.73 -22.25 -27.70
N GLN A 123 -40.87 -22.02 -27.05
CA GLN A 123 -42.19 -21.94 -27.70
C GLN A 123 -42.41 -20.60 -28.41
N ALA A 124 -42.04 -19.46 -27.80
CA ALA A 124 -42.10 -18.15 -28.46
C ALA A 124 -41.07 -18.04 -29.60
N ALA A 125 -39.91 -18.69 -29.46
CA ALA A 125 -38.91 -18.79 -30.52
C ALA A 125 -39.45 -19.62 -31.69
N GLN A 126 -40.14 -20.73 -31.42
CA GLN A 126 -40.81 -21.54 -32.44
C GLN A 126 -41.93 -20.79 -33.16
N ALA A 127 -42.75 -19.99 -32.46
CA ALA A 127 -43.81 -19.20 -33.07
C ALA A 127 -43.26 -18.04 -33.93
N ALA A 128 -42.20 -17.37 -33.47
CA ALA A 128 -41.43 -16.41 -34.23
C ALA A 128 -40.82 -17.03 -35.49
N GLN A 129 -40.21 -18.21 -35.37
CA GLN A 129 -39.58 -18.92 -36.47
C GLN A 129 -40.61 -19.49 -37.46
N ALA A 130 -41.82 -19.82 -37.01
CA ALA A 130 -42.95 -20.17 -37.86
C ALA A 130 -43.45 -18.99 -38.71
N ALA A 131 -43.36 -17.75 -38.22
CA ALA A 131 -43.70 -16.55 -38.99
C ALA A 131 -42.69 -16.21 -40.10
N TRP A 132 -41.49 -16.80 -40.04
CA TRP A 132 -40.37 -16.60 -40.97
C TRP A 132 -39.93 -17.93 -41.62
N GLN A 133 -40.87 -18.85 -41.91
CA GLN A 133 -40.57 -20.11 -42.59
C GLN A 133 -39.73 -19.88 -43.86
N GLY A 134 -38.54 -20.49 -43.92
CA GLY A 134 -37.58 -20.34 -45.03
C GLY A 134 -36.51 -19.25 -44.83
N VAL A 135 -36.56 -18.47 -43.74
CA VAL A 135 -35.55 -17.47 -43.37
C VAL A 135 -34.75 -17.97 -42.17
N HIS A 136 -33.42 -18.00 -42.31
CA HIS A 136 -32.49 -18.35 -41.24
C HIS A 136 -31.67 -17.12 -40.85
N THR A 137 -31.79 -16.67 -39.60
CA THR A 137 -30.88 -15.66 -39.04
C THR A 137 -29.52 -16.31 -38.83
N LEU A 138 -28.57 -16.00 -39.72
CA LEU A 138 -27.21 -16.53 -39.62
C LEU A 138 -26.38 -15.79 -38.56
N HIS A 139 -26.54 -14.47 -38.48
CA HIS A 139 -25.80 -13.61 -37.58
C HIS A 139 -26.55 -12.30 -37.36
N SER A 140 -26.49 -11.76 -36.14
CA SER A 140 -27.00 -10.44 -35.79
C SER A 140 -25.97 -9.76 -34.89
N GLN A 141 -25.53 -8.58 -35.29
CA GLN A 141 -24.59 -7.77 -34.51
C GLN A 141 -25.13 -6.36 -34.39
N GLU A 142 -25.47 -5.97 -33.16
CA GLU A 142 -25.75 -4.59 -32.80
C GLU A 142 -24.45 -4.00 -32.23
N ARG A 143 -24.09 -2.78 -32.61
CA ARG A 143 -22.92 -2.09 -32.06
C ARG A 143 -23.25 -0.63 -31.82
N THR A 144 -23.01 -0.16 -30.60
CA THR A 144 -23.13 1.25 -30.26
C THR A 144 -21.81 1.97 -30.51
N ASN A 145 -21.86 3.31 -30.61
CA ASN A 145 -20.68 4.16 -30.65
C ASN A 145 -20.12 4.49 -29.25
N TYR A 146 -20.74 3.96 -28.19
CA TYR A 146 -20.32 4.16 -26.81
C TYR A 146 -19.40 3.02 -26.38
N PRO A 147 -18.32 3.31 -25.63
CA PRO A 147 -17.38 2.29 -25.17
C PRO A 147 -17.95 1.37 -24.08
N PHE A 148 -19.13 1.68 -23.55
CA PHE A 148 -19.77 0.93 -22.47
C PHE A 148 -21.30 0.98 -22.63
N ASP A 149 -21.91 -0.14 -23.01
CA ASP A 149 -23.37 -0.30 -23.16
C ASP A 149 -23.84 -1.57 -22.42
N ILE A 150 -24.94 -1.42 -21.69
CA ILE A 150 -25.72 -2.56 -21.20
C ILE A 150 -27.15 -2.41 -21.71
N SER A 151 -27.61 -3.42 -22.42
CA SER A 151 -29.00 -3.53 -22.85
C SER A 151 -29.73 -4.55 -21.99
N VAL A 152 -30.84 -4.14 -21.38
CA VAL A 152 -31.76 -5.00 -20.62
C VAL A 152 -32.91 -5.37 -21.55
N ASN A 153 -33.15 -6.68 -21.74
CA ASN A 153 -34.31 -7.19 -22.43
C ASN A 153 -35.31 -7.72 -21.41
N ASP A 154 -36.44 -7.02 -21.26
CA ASP A 154 -37.57 -7.39 -20.42
C ASP A 154 -38.53 -8.27 -21.21
N ALA A 155 -38.57 -9.55 -20.87
CA ALA A 155 -39.42 -10.57 -21.45
C ALA A 155 -40.70 -10.82 -20.63
N HIS A 156 -41.06 -9.93 -19.71
CA HIS A 156 -42.11 -10.06 -18.69
C HIS A 156 -41.87 -11.14 -17.62
N GLU A 157 -41.53 -12.36 -18.02
CA GLU A 157 -41.25 -13.46 -17.09
C GLU A 157 -39.82 -13.42 -16.57
N ASP A 158 -38.88 -13.03 -17.45
CA ASP A 158 -37.44 -12.99 -17.16
C ASP A 158 -36.78 -11.73 -17.74
N PHE A 159 -35.54 -11.48 -17.31
CA PHE A 159 -34.68 -10.44 -17.86
C PHE A 159 -33.40 -11.04 -18.44
N SER A 160 -32.94 -10.53 -19.57
CA SER A 160 -31.59 -10.81 -20.07
C SER A 160 -30.76 -9.55 -20.22
N LEU A 161 -29.45 -9.67 -20.01
CA LEU A 161 -28.48 -8.59 -20.14
C LEU A 161 -27.59 -8.85 -21.36
N SER A 162 -27.54 -7.90 -22.27
CA SER A 162 -26.53 -7.84 -23.33
C SER A 162 -25.50 -6.78 -22.97
N VAL A 163 -24.26 -7.20 -22.75
CA VAL A 163 -23.16 -6.30 -22.36
C VAL A 163 -22.24 -6.08 -23.56
N GLN A 164 -22.05 -4.83 -23.95
CA GLN A 164 -21.13 -4.43 -25.01
C GLN A 164 -20.15 -3.38 -24.47
N VAL A 165 -18.89 -3.76 -24.35
CA VAL A 165 -17.84 -2.88 -23.81
C VAL A 165 -16.63 -2.86 -24.73
N ASP A 166 -15.79 -1.85 -24.58
CA ASP A 166 -14.47 -1.78 -25.21
C ASP A 166 -13.65 -3.04 -24.88
N GLN A 167 -12.80 -3.48 -25.82
CA GLN A 167 -12.01 -4.72 -25.69
C GLN A 167 -11.06 -4.72 -24.48
N GLN A 168 -10.75 -3.55 -23.91
CA GLN A 168 -9.96 -3.45 -22.68
C GLN A 168 -10.72 -3.90 -21.43
N LEU A 169 -12.05 -4.06 -21.52
CA LEU A 169 -12.93 -4.47 -20.43
C LEU A 169 -13.46 -5.88 -20.68
N ASP A 170 -13.60 -6.63 -19.59
CA ASP A 170 -14.25 -7.93 -19.63
C ASP A 170 -15.78 -7.75 -19.49
N PRO A 171 -16.58 -8.10 -20.52
CA PRO A 171 -18.03 -8.00 -20.47
C PRO A 171 -18.65 -8.90 -19.39
N GLU A 172 -18.06 -10.06 -19.09
CA GLU A 172 -18.58 -10.97 -18.07
C GLU A 172 -18.45 -10.35 -16.67
N ARG A 173 -17.29 -9.74 -16.39
CA ARG A 173 -17.06 -8.98 -15.16
C ARG A 173 -18.09 -7.85 -15.00
N VAL A 174 -18.36 -7.09 -16.05
CA VAL A 174 -19.37 -6.02 -16.03
C VAL A 174 -20.78 -6.58 -15.76
N GLY A 175 -21.14 -7.69 -16.41
CA GLY A 175 -22.38 -8.41 -16.14
C GLY A 175 -22.49 -8.87 -14.68
N ALA A 176 -21.41 -9.40 -14.10
CA ALA A 176 -21.36 -9.83 -12.71
C ALA A 176 -21.61 -8.67 -11.72
N PHE A 177 -21.02 -7.49 -11.95
CA PHE A 177 -21.32 -6.30 -11.14
C PHE A 177 -22.79 -5.88 -11.23
N MET A 178 -23.35 -5.90 -12.44
CA MET A 178 -24.75 -5.53 -12.66
C MET A 178 -25.70 -6.50 -11.94
N LEU A 179 -25.45 -7.81 -12.05
CA LEU A 179 -26.21 -8.85 -11.37
C LEU A 179 -26.07 -8.75 -9.85
N GLN A 180 -24.86 -8.51 -9.33
CA GLN A 180 -24.63 -8.30 -7.90
C GLN A 180 -25.41 -7.09 -7.39
N ALA A 181 -25.36 -5.97 -8.09
CA ALA A 181 -26.10 -4.76 -7.70
C ALA A 181 -27.62 -5.00 -7.69
N LEU A 182 -28.16 -5.70 -8.69
CA LEU A 182 -29.57 -6.08 -8.74
C LEU A 182 -29.96 -7.02 -7.59
N ALA A 183 -29.16 -8.05 -7.32
CA ALA A 183 -29.39 -9.00 -6.24
C ALA A 183 -29.40 -8.30 -4.87
N GLN A 184 -28.42 -7.42 -4.63
CA GLN A 184 -28.33 -6.65 -3.38
C GLN A 184 -29.50 -5.66 -3.22
N LEU A 185 -29.90 -4.97 -4.30
CA LEU A 185 -31.08 -4.10 -4.27
C LEU A 185 -32.36 -4.90 -3.96
N ALA A 186 -32.57 -6.03 -4.64
CA ALA A 186 -33.75 -6.88 -4.42
C ALA A 186 -33.79 -7.41 -2.98
N HIS A 187 -32.66 -7.90 -2.46
CA HIS A 187 -32.54 -8.38 -1.09
C HIS A 187 -32.81 -7.27 -0.07
N ALA A 188 -32.16 -6.11 -0.22
CA ALA A 188 -32.37 -4.98 0.69
C ALA A 188 -33.81 -4.47 0.66
N LEU A 189 -34.45 -4.37 -0.51
CA LEU A 189 -35.86 -3.98 -0.61
C LEU A 189 -36.81 -4.97 0.07
N ALA A 190 -36.47 -6.26 0.08
CA ALA A 190 -37.27 -7.31 0.71
C ALA A 190 -37.12 -7.33 2.24
N HIS A 191 -35.92 -7.06 2.76
CA HIS A 191 -35.59 -7.31 4.17
C HIS A 191 -35.20 -6.06 4.97
N ALA A 192 -34.53 -5.09 4.35
CA ALA A 192 -33.99 -3.91 5.02
C ALA A 192 -34.02 -2.65 4.10
N PRO A 193 -35.20 -2.16 3.72
CA PRO A 193 -35.34 -1.11 2.71
C PRO A 193 -34.72 0.25 3.10
N HIS A 194 -34.45 0.44 4.39
CA HIS A 194 -33.86 1.66 4.95
C HIS A 194 -32.32 1.62 5.04
N THR A 195 -31.68 0.52 4.64
CA THR A 195 -30.22 0.41 4.60
C THR A 195 -29.64 1.53 3.70
N PRO A 196 -28.61 2.26 4.16
CA PRO A 196 -27.89 3.22 3.33
C PRO A 196 -27.24 2.55 2.11
N LEU A 197 -27.34 3.17 0.93
CA LEU A 197 -26.73 2.62 -0.30
C LEU A 197 -25.23 2.34 -0.16
N ARG A 198 -24.51 3.20 0.58
CA ARG A 198 -23.06 3.06 0.81
C ARG A 198 -22.65 1.82 1.60
N GLN A 199 -23.58 1.16 2.29
CA GLN A 199 -23.32 -0.08 3.03
C GLN A 199 -23.57 -1.33 2.19
N MET A 200 -23.98 -1.18 0.93
CA MET A 200 -24.26 -2.32 0.06
C MET A 200 -22.96 -2.94 -0.45
N GLN A 201 -22.88 -4.27 -0.32
CA GLN A 201 -21.74 -5.05 -0.83
C GLN A 201 -21.89 -5.30 -2.33
N LEU A 202 -21.36 -4.38 -3.14
CA LEU A 202 -21.47 -4.41 -4.60
C LEU A 202 -20.36 -5.19 -5.30
N LEU A 203 -19.36 -5.67 -4.57
CA LEU A 203 -18.28 -6.47 -5.16
C LEU A 203 -18.79 -7.89 -5.45
N PRO A 204 -18.69 -8.41 -6.69
CA PRO A 204 -19.06 -9.78 -7.01
C PRO A 204 -18.29 -10.80 -6.18
N GLU A 205 -18.90 -11.94 -5.88
CA GLU A 205 -18.28 -13.00 -5.06
C GLU A 205 -16.96 -13.52 -5.66
N THR A 206 -16.87 -13.61 -6.99
CA THR A 206 -15.65 -14.02 -7.70
C THR A 206 -14.48 -13.04 -7.44
N GLU A 207 -14.77 -11.74 -7.46
CA GLU A 207 -13.76 -10.71 -7.23
C GLU A 207 -13.41 -10.59 -5.74
N GLN A 208 -14.37 -10.81 -4.84
CA GLN A 208 -14.10 -10.96 -3.40
C GLN A 208 -13.14 -12.13 -3.14
N ALA A 209 -13.41 -13.30 -3.72
CA ALA A 209 -12.54 -14.47 -3.60
C ALA A 209 -11.13 -14.20 -4.14
N GLN A 210 -11.01 -13.45 -5.23
CA GLN A 210 -9.72 -13.04 -5.79
C GLN A 210 -8.95 -12.10 -4.86
N LEU A 211 -9.61 -11.11 -4.24
CA LEU A 211 -8.98 -10.23 -3.25
C LEU A 211 -8.55 -10.98 -1.98
N LEU A 212 -9.30 -12.00 -1.57
CA LEU A 212 -8.89 -12.91 -0.49
C LEU A 212 -7.65 -13.71 -0.89
N ALA A 213 -7.61 -14.25 -2.11
CA ALA A 213 -6.47 -14.99 -2.63
C ALA A 213 -5.19 -14.13 -2.74
N PHE A 214 -5.32 -12.85 -3.11
CA PHE A 214 -4.18 -11.91 -3.11
C PHE A 214 -3.60 -11.66 -1.71
N ASN A 215 -4.39 -11.92 -0.66
CA ASN A 215 -4.04 -11.73 0.74
C ASN A 215 -3.77 -13.05 1.49
N ALA A 216 -3.77 -14.19 0.80
CA ALA A 216 -3.38 -15.49 1.36
C ALA A 216 -1.84 -15.57 1.46
N THR A 217 -1.29 -14.86 2.44
CA THR A 217 0.16 -14.67 2.63
C THR A 217 0.70 -15.38 3.86
N GLU A 218 -0.09 -16.27 4.47
CA GLU A 218 0.32 -17.05 5.64
C GLU A 218 1.61 -17.83 5.35
N ALA A 219 2.63 -17.61 6.16
CA ALA A 219 3.90 -18.31 6.06
C ALA A 219 4.47 -18.61 7.44
N ALA A 220 5.10 -19.77 7.59
CA ALA A 220 5.74 -20.15 8.84
C ALA A 220 6.98 -19.28 9.11
N PHE A 221 7.07 -18.79 10.34
CA PHE A 221 8.27 -18.18 10.92
C PHE A 221 8.27 -18.50 12.42
N ASP A 222 9.43 -18.39 13.06
CA ASP A 222 9.51 -18.63 14.50
C ASP A 222 8.98 -17.41 15.26
N ALA A 223 7.75 -17.54 15.75
CA ALA A 223 7.03 -16.47 16.43
C ALA A 223 7.45 -16.27 17.90
N GLU A 224 8.29 -17.16 18.43
CA GLU A 224 8.78 -17.14 19.82
C GLU A 224 10.16 -16.48 19.94
N LEU A 225 10.84 -16.25 18.82
CA LEU A 225 12.16 -15.60 18.81
C LEU A 225 12.10 -14.08 18.80
N CYS A 226 13.02 -13.49 19.54
CA CYS A 226 13.40 -12.09 19.41
C CYS A 226 14.51 -11.93 18.37
N ILE A 227 14.55 -10.79 17.69
CA ILE A 227 15.43 -10.55 16.53
C ILE A 227 16.93 -10.82 16.80
N HIS A 228 17.42 -10.50 18.00
CA HIS A 228 18.82 -10.73 18.38
C HIS A 228 19.15 -12.22 18.53
N GLN A 229 18.15 -13.07 18.79
CA GLN A 229 18.36 -14.51 18.92
C GLN A 229 18.64 -15.18 17.57
N LEU A 230 18.19 -14.59 16.45
CA LEU A 230 18.59 -15.04 15.10
C LEU A 230 20.09 -14.82 14.88
N PHE A 231 20.63 -13.69 15.34
CA PHE A 231 22.07 -13.45 15.35
C PHE A 231 22.81 -14.48 16.24
N GLU A 232 22.31 -14.74 17.45
CA GLU A 232 22.93 -15.72 18.36
C GLU A 232 22.93 -17.15 17.80
N GLN A 233 21.92 -17.52 17.01
CA GLN A 233 21.92 -18.78 16.28
C GLN A 233 23.09 -18.84 15.28
N GLN A 234 23.34 -17.76 14.54
CA GLN A 234 24.49 -17.68 13.62
C GLN A 234 25.83 -17.72 14.37
N VAL A 235 25.92 -17.10 15.55
CA VAL A 235 27.13 -17.19 16.39
C VAL A 235 27.46 -18.64 16.75
N ARG A 236 26.45 -19.45 17.10
CA ARG A 236 26.64 -20.88 17.39
C ARG A 236 27.02 -21.69 16.14
N LEU A 237 26.46 -21.34 14.98
CA LEU A 237 26.69 -22.07 13.73
C LEU A 237 28.04 -21.72 13.07
N ARG A 238 28.48 -20.46 13.17
CA ARG A 238 29.62 -19.90 12.42
C ARG A 238 30.42 -18.88 13.25
N PRO A 239 30.98 -19.28 14.40
CA PRO A 239 31.64 -18.34 15.33
C PRO A 239 32.80 -17.55 14.69
N GLU A 240 33.60 -18.21 13.86
CA GLU A 240 34.81 -17.64 13.25
C GLU A 240 34.53 -16.87 11.93
N ALA A 241 33.30 -16.91 11.41
CA ALA A 241 32.97 -16.20 10.18
C ALA A 241 32.94 -14.68 10.42
N THR A 242 33.33 -13.88 9.42
CA THR A 242 33.27 -12.42 9.51
C THR A 242 31.82 -11.94 9.56
N ALA A 243 31.43 -11.31 10.67
CA ALA A 243 30.10 -10.74 10.87
C ALA A 243 30.02 -9.28 10.45
N LEU A 244 31.03 -8.48 10.80
CA LEU A 244 31.00 -7.03 10.65
C LEU A 244 32.32 -6.51 10.11
N VAL A 245 32.25 -5.64 9.10
CA VAL A 245 33.40 -4.95 8.54
C VAL A 245 33.14 -3.45 8.51
N PHE A 246 34.08 -2.67 9.02
CA PHE A 246 34.11 -1.22 8.87
C PHE A 246 35.55 -0.76 8.69
N GLU A 247 35.84 -0.17 7.53
CA GLU A 247 37.20 0.20 7.14
C GLU A 247 38.18 -0.99 7.25
N GLN A 248 39.18 -0.91 8.12
CA GLN A 248 40.15 -1.98 8.37
C GLN A 248 39.73 -2.91 9.53
N GLU A 249 38.69 -2.56 10.27
CA GLU A 249 38.17 -3.40 11.36
C GLU A 249 37.29 -4.50 10.80
N CYS A 250 37.56 -5.73 11.25
CA CYS A 250 36.75 -6.91 10.97
C CYS A 250 36.48 -7.63 12.28
N LEU A 251 35.22 -7.94 12.56
CA LEU A 251 34.81 -8.72 13.72
C LEU A 251 34.18 -10.03 13.26
N SER A 252 34.59 -11.13 13.87
CA SER A 252 33.89 -12.41 13.74
C SER A 252 32.54 -12.39 14.45
N TYR A 253 31.67 -13.36 14.16
CA TYR A 253 30.41 -13.54 14.90
C TYR A 253 30.66 -13.73 16.40
N ALA A 254 31.69 -14.50 16.79
CA ALA A 254 32.04 -14.71 18.19
C ALA A 254 32.53 -13.42 18.86
N GLU A 255 33.39 -12.64 18.20
CA GLU A 255 33.91 -11.38 18.73
C GLU A 255 32.81 -10.33 18.89
N LEU A 256 31.95 -10.18 17.87
CA LEU A 256 30.81 -9.27 17.93
C LEU A 256 29.83 -9.69 19.04
N ASN A 257 29.58 -10.99 19.20
CA ASN A 257 28.71 -11.49 20.26
C ASN A 257 29.29 -11.24 21.65
N ALA A 258 30.59 -11.48 21.85
CA ALA A 258 31.25 -11.21 23.12
C ALA A 258 31.15 -9.73 23.52
N ARG A 259 31.47 -8.80 22.61
CA ARG A 259 31.38 -7.35 22.85
C ARG A 259 29.94 -6.90 23.14
N THR A 260 28.98 -7.41 22.37
CA THR A 260 27.55 -7.06 22.57
C THR A 260 26.99 -7.62 23.87
N ASN A 261 27.40 -8.83 24.28
CA ASN A 261 27.00 -9.41 25.56
C ASN A 261 27.56 -8.62 26.75
N GLN A 262 28.82 -8.21 26.68
CA GLN A 262 29.45 -7.39 27.71
C GLN A 262 28.69 -6.07 27.93
N LEU A 263 28.42 -5.37 26.84
CA LEU A 263 27.63 -4.14 26.90
C LEU A 263 26.19 -4.42 27.37
N ALA A 264 25.56 -5.51 26.93
CA ALA A 264 24.20 -5.88 27.35
C ALA A 264 24.09 -6.15 28.86
N HIS A 265 25.05 -6.87 29.45
CA HIS A 265 25.11 -7.09 30.90
C HIS A 265 25.28 -5.78 31.66
N HIS A 266 26.12 -4.88 31.15
CA HIS A 266 26.29 -3.56 31.74
C HIS A 266 25.02 -2.71 31.67
N LEU A 267 24.35 -2.69 30.51
CA LEU A 267 23.05 -2.02 30.34
C LEU A 267 22.00 -2.60 31.31
N ALA A 268 21.93 -3.93 31.44
CA ALA A 268 21.02 -4.57 32.39
C ALA A 268 21.31 -4.15 33.84
N ALA A 269 22.58 -4.01 34.23
CA ALA A 269 22.97 -3.50 35.54
C ALA A 269 22.57 -2.03 35.78
N LEU A 270 22.36 -1.25 34.71
CA LEU A 270 21.82 0.11 34.75
C LEU A 270 20.28 0.16 34.75
N GLY A 271 19.61 -0.99 34.86
CA GLY A 271 18.15 -1.09 34.91
C GLY A 271 17.46 -1.18 33.54
N VAL A 272 18.21 -1.48 32.48
CA VAL A 272 17.65 -1.76 31.15
C VAL A 272 16.98 -3.14 31.14
N GLY A 273 15.79 -3.23 30.54
CA GLY A 273 15.00 -4.46 30.45
C GLY A 273 13.83 -4.36 29.44
N PRO A 274 12.90 -5.33 29.45
CA PRO A 274 11.75 -5.38 28.54
C PRO A 274 10.95 -4.06 28.48
N ASP A 275 10.66 -3.60 27.26
CA ASP A 275 9.95 -2.35 26.95
C ASP A 275 10.56 -1.05 27.50
N THR A 276 11.76 -1.10 28.10
CA THR A 276 12.57 0.10 28.31
C THR A 276 13.25 0.53 27.00
N ARG A 277 13.83 1.73 27.01
CA ARG A 277 14.46 2.31 25.82
C ARG A 277 15.89 2.72 26.11
N VAL A 278 16.81 2.42 25.19
CA VAL A 278 18.18 2.93 25.23
C VAL A 278 18.35 3.87 24.04
N ALA A 279 18.64 5.14 24.32
CA ALA A 279 18.95 6.09 23.27
C ALA A 279 20.40 5.88 22.82
N ILE A 280 20.65 5.87 21.51
CA ILE A 280 21.97 5.61 20.94
C ILE A 280 22.32 6.77 20.00
N CYS A 281 23.26 7.61 20.42
CA CYS A 281 23.76 8.74 19.65
C CYS A 281 25.19 8.44 19.20
N LEU A 282 25.33 7.72 18.08
CA LEU A 282 26.61 7.28 17.54
C LEU A 282 26.63 7.46 16.01
N PRO A 283 27.78 7.85 15.42
CA PRO A 283 27.98 7.76 13.98
C PRO A 283 28.11 6.30 13.57
N ARG A 284 28.02 6.04 12.27
CA ARG A 284 28.25 4.70 11.71
C ARG A 284 29.64 4.22 12.08
N SER A 285 29.68 3.11 12.80
CA SER A 285 30.88 2.56 13.44
C SER A 285 30.62 1.12 13.88
N THR A 286 31.67 0.37 14.26
CA THR A 286 31.49 -0.96 14.84
C THR A 286 30.75 -0.87 16.17
N GLU A 287 31.02 0.16 16.97
CA GLU A 287 30.35 0.45 18.24
C GLU A 287 28.86 0.73 18.09
N MET A 288 28.42 1.37 16.99
CA MET A 288 27.00 1.56 16.71
C MET A 288 26.28 0.20 16.63
N VAL A 289 26.82 -0.75 15.87
CA VAL A 289 26.23 -2.10 15.74
C VAL A 289 26.28 -2.84 17.08
N VAL A 290 27.37 -2.67 17.84
CA VAL A 290 27.50 -3.24 19.18
C VAL A 290 26.40 -2.70 20.12
N ALA A 291 26.19 -1.38 20.14
CA ALA A 291 25.18 -0.74 20.99
C ALA A 291 23.75 -1.17 20.64
N LEU A 292 23.43 -1.29 19.35
CA LEU A 292 22.12 -1.76 18.87
C LEU A 292 21.84 -3.19 19.33
N LEU A 293 22.77 -4.12 19.07
CA LEU A 293 22.63 -5.52 19.49
C LEU A 293 22.62 -5.68 21.01
N ALA A 294 23.49 -4.96 21.72
CA ALA A 294 23.56 -5.01 23.17
C ALA A 294 22.25 -4.55 23.83
N THR A 295 21.62 -3.51 23.27
CA THR A 295 20.31 -3.03 23.74
C THR A 295 19.24 -4.11 23.60
N LEU A 296 19.18 -4.77 22.44
CA LEU A 296 18.22 -5.85 22.19
C LEU A 296 18.49 -7.07 23.08
N LYS A 297 19.76 -7.41 23.32
CA LYS A 297 20.18 -8.49 24.22
C LYS A 297 19.88 -8.20 25.68
N ALA A 298 19.93 -6.93 26.09
CA ALA A 298 19.44 -6.49 27.40
C ALA A 298 17.89 -6.49 27.49
N GLY A 299 17.19 -6.79 26.39
CA GLY A 299 15.73 -6.89 26.30
C GLY A 299 15.02 -5.57 26.02
N ALA A 300 15.75 -4.49 25.75
CA ALA A 300 15.18 -3.17 25.52
C ALA A 300 15.08 -2.82 24.04
N ALA A 301 14.33 -1.76 23.76
CA ALA A 301 14.27 -1.14 22.45
C ALA A 301 15.35 -0.08 22.28
N TYR A 302 16.05 -0.07 21.16
CA TYR A 302 16.94 1.05 20.86
C TYR A 302 16.17 2.22 20.23
N VAL A 303 16.65 3.44 20.51
CA VAL A 303 16.19 4.70 19.91
C VAL A 303 17.39 5.35 19.24
N PRO A 304 17.54 5.23 17.90
CA PRO A 304 18.68 5.80 17.21
C PRO A 304 18.54 7.33 17.13
N LEU A 305 19.59 8.02 17.52
CA LEU A 305 19.73 9.47 17.46
C LEU A 305 20.87 9.78 16.49
N ASP A 306 20.56 10.43 15.37
CA ASP A 306 21.59 10.81 14.39
C ASP A 306 22.36 12.03 14.93
N PRO A 307 23.69 11.94 15.18
CA PRO A 307 24.46 13.07 15.68
C PRO A 307 24.45 14.29 14.74
N ALA A 308 24.11 14.11 13.46
CA ALA A 308 23.98 15.20 12.50
C ALA A 308 22.64 15.97 12.63
N TYR A 309 21.69 15.51 13.45
CA TYR A 309 20.45 16.23 13.68
C TYR A 309 20.68 17.49 14.52
N PRO A 310 19.84 18.53 14.32
CA PRO A 310 19.89 19.72 15.18
C PRO A 310 19.70 19.34 16.66
N ALA A 311 20.47 19.98 17.55
CA ALA A 311 20.43 19.70 18.99
C ALA A 311 19.02 19.78 19.59
N GLN A 312 18.17 20.71 19.12
CA GLN A 312 16.78 20.83 19.56
C GLN A 312 15.94 19.59 19.20
N ARG A 313 16.19 18.98 18.03
CA ARG A 313 15.52 17.75 17.61
C ARG A 313 15.95 16.57 18.48
N LEU A 314 17.24 16.47 18.78
CA LEU A 314 17.77 15.45 19.68
C LEU A 314 17.25 15.61 21.11
N ALA A 315 17.17 16.84 21.62
CA ALA A 315 16.58 17.15 22.91
C ALA A 315 15.12 16.71 22.98
N PHE A 316 14.31 17.05 21.98
CA PHE A 316 12.91 16.61 21.90
C PHE A 316 12.79 15.09 21.88
N MET A 317 13.59 14.40 21.08
CA MET A 317 13.56 12.93 21.00
C MET A 317 13.93 12.29 22.35
N LEU A 318 14.93 12.83 23.06
CA LEU A 318 15.33 12.35 24.39
C LEU A 318 14.25 12.60 25.44
N GLU A 319 13.61 13.76 25.38
CA GLU A 319 12.50 14.11 26.25
C GLU A 319 11.30 13.19 26.01
N ASP A 320 10.85 13.03 24.76
CA ASP A 320 9.70 12.19 24.44
C ASP A 320 9.99 10.70 24.69
N CYS A 321 11.18 10.19 24.35
CA CYS A 321 11.45 8.77 24.49
C CYS A 321 11.79 8.34 25.92
N HIS A 322 12.14 9.25 26.84
CA HIS A 322 12.50 8.93 28.22
C HIS A 322 13.34 7.64 28.34
N PRO A 323 14.57 7.62 27.79
CA PRO A 323 15.40 6.43 27.78
C PRO A 323 15.94 6.13 29.18
N THR A 324 16.19 4.86 29.49
CA THR A 324 16.86 4.47 30.75
C THR A 324 18.33 4.85 30.74
N VAL A 325 18.98 4.75 29.57
CA VAL A 325 20.40 5.09 29.36
C VAL A 325 20.54 5.76 28.00
N LEU A 326 21.41 6.77 27.91
CA LEU A 326 21.92 7.30 26.65
C LEU A 326 23.33 6.75 26.42
N VAL A 327 23.55 6.09 25.28
CA VAL A 327 24.85 5.58 24.85
C VAL A 327 25.42 6.50 23.78
N SER A 328 26.67 6.95 23.98
CA SER A 328 27.36 7.82 23.02
C SER A 328 28.88 7.67 23.10
N ARG A 329 29.60 8.50 22.34
CA ARG A 329 31.06 8.64 22.32
C ARG A 329 31.45 10.09 22.56
N SER A 330 32.63 10.32 23.14
CA SER A 330 33.06 11.67 23.52
C SER A 330 33.10 12.66 22.35
N ASP A 331 33.39 12.19 21.14
CA ASP A 331 33.36 12.96 19.88
C ASP A 331 31.96 13.47 19.50
N CYS A 332 30.89 12.84 20.01
CA CYS A 332 29.50 13.23 19.80
C CYS A 332 28.95 14.18 20.87
N ALA A 333 29.73 14.50 21.90
CA ALA A 333 29.26 15.27 23.05
C ALA A 333 28.67 16.64 22.67
N GLN A 334 29.17 17.27 21.60
CA GLN A 334 28.67 18.56 21.12
C GLN A 334 27.28 18.49 20.49
N ALA A 335 26.87 17.34 19.95
CA ALA A 335 25.54 17.15 19.39
C ALA A 335 24.47 16.98 20.49
N LEU A 336 24.89 16.53 21.66
CA LEU A 336 23.99 16.26 22.78
C LEU A 336 23.60 17.55 23.52
N PRO A 337 22.39 17.61 24.10
CA PRO A 337 22.01 18.70 24.99
C PRO A 337 22.95 18.80 26.19
N ALA A 338 23.20 20.04 26.66
CA ALA A 338 24.13 20.31 27.77
C ALA A 338 23.77 19.58 29.08
N SER A 339 22.49 19.27 29.29
CA SER A 339 22.03 18.43 30.39
C SER A 339 21.16 17.30 29.83
N VAL A 340 21.65 16.07 29.94
CA VAL A 340 20.87 14.87 29.68
C VAL A 340 20.39 14.36 31.04
N GLY A 341 19.08 14.37 31.28
CA GLY A 341 18.47 13.95 32.55
C GLY A 341 18.52 12.44 32.83
N VAL A 342 19.36 11.69 32.11
CA VAL A 342 19.48 10.23 32.17
C VAL A 342 20.97 9.83 32.23
N PRO A 343 21.31 8.65 32.77
CA PRO A 343 22.66 8.13 32.73
C PRO A 343 23.25 8.14 31.32
N LEU A 344 24.41 8.78 31.17
CA LEU A 344 25.17 8.84 29.92
C LEU A 344 26.34 7.86 29.99
N LEU A 345 26.32 6.86 29.09
CA LEU A 345 27.37 5.87 28.93
C LEU A 345 28.26 6.24 27.74
N TRP A 346 29.51 6.62 28.03
CA TRP A 346 30.54 6.84 27.03
C TRP A 346 31.22 5.51 26.68
N LEU A 347 31.14 5.08 25.42
CA LEU A 347 31.76 3.83 24.98
C LEU A 347 33.29 3.90 24.92
N ASP A 348 33.83 5.10 24.73
CA ASP A 348 35.25 5.42 24.60
C ASP A 348 35.87 5.98 25.90
N ALA A 349 35.19 5.82 27.04
CA ALA A 349 35.78 6.16 28.33
C ALA A 349 37.04 5.33 28.62
N PRO A 350 38.05 5.88 29.33
CA PRO A 350 39.19 5.09 29.80
C PRO A 350 38.71 3.96 30.72
N ASP A 351 39.22 2.74 30.50
CA ASP A 351 38.88 1.52 31.25
C ASP A 351 37.38 1.31 31.47
N PRO A 352 36.58 1.24 30.39
CA PRO A 352 35.14 1.30 30.50
C PRO A 352 34.61 0.02 31.16
N ALA A 353 33.83 0.20 32.24
CA ALA A 353 33.38 -0.90 33.12
C ALA A 353 32.63 -2.02 32.40
N TRP A 354 32.00 -1.71 31.26
CA TRP A 354 31.30 -2.70 30.45
C TRP A 354 32.25 -3.77 29.87
N LEU A 355 33.53 -3.47 29.60
CA LEU A 355 34.51 -4.46 29.11
C LEU A 355 34.84 -5.56 30.13
N LEU A 356 34.57 -5.34 31.41
CA LEU A 356 34.75 -6.32 32.48
C LEU A 356 33.52 -7.21 32.68
N ALA A 357 32.41 -6.90 32.03
CA ALA A 357 31.18 -7.66 32.15
C ALA A 357 31.32 -9.07 31.52
N PRO A 358 30.41 -10.01 31.85
CA PRO A 358 30.44 -11.34 31.26
C PRO A 358 30.25 -11.34 29.75
N GLN A 359 30.86 -12.31 29.05
CA GLN A 359 30.79 -12.45 27.60
C GLN A 359 29.71 -13.44 27.12
N HIS A 360 29.02 -14.15 28.02
CA HIS A 360 27.94 -15.07 27.66
C HIS A 360 26.64 -14.31 27.39
N ASN A 361 25.75 -14.88 26.56
CA ASN A 361 24.47 -14.25 26.23
C ASN A 361 23.65 -13.99 27.52
N PRO A 362 23.16 -12.77 27.74
CA PRO A 362 22.33 -12.47 28.90
C PRO A 362 21.00 -13.25 28.84
N ALA A 363 20.55 -13.74 30.00
CA ALA A 363 19.20 -14.25 30.15
C ALA A 363 18.31 -13.13 30.69
N VAL A 364 17.29 -12.73 29.93
CA VAL A 364 16.36 -11.65 30.31
C VAL A 364 15.00 -12.25 30.65
N PRO A 365 14.66 -12.42 31.95
CA PRO A 365 13.37 -12.98 32.34
C PRO A 365 12.20 -12.17 31.80
N GLY A 366 11.20 -12.86 31.25
CA GLY A 366 9.97 -12.22 30.76
C GLY A 366 10.10 -11.51 29.41
N LEU A 367 11.26 -11.53 28.76
CA LEU A 367 11.39 -11.05 27.38
C LEU A 367 10.59 -11.97 26.43
N THR A 368 9.83 -11.35 25.52
CA THR A 368 8.98 -12.04 24.54
C THR A 368 8.99 -11.26 23.23
N PRO A 369 8.66 -11.89 22.09
CA PRO A 369 8.64 -11.19 20.79
C PRO A 369 7.62 -10.05 20.65
N ALA A 370 6.65 -9.95 21.57
CA ALA A 370 5.72 -8.82 21.66
C ALA A 370 6.37 -7.54 22.21
N HIS A 371 7.54 -7.63 22.88
CA HIS A 371 8.28 -6.49 23.38
C HIS A 371 8.92 -5.69 22.24
N LEU A 372 9.17 -4.41 22.52
CA LEU A 372 9.74 -3.48 21.55
C LEU A 372 11.19 -3.87 21.18
N ALA A 373 11.47 -3.86 19.88
CA ALA A 373 12.83 -3.97 19.33
C ALA A 373 13.43 -2.58 19.09
N TYR A 374 12.64 -1.63 18.58
CA TYR A 374 13.10 -0.26 18.38
C TYR A 374 11.98 0.77 18.45
N VAL A 375 12.38 2.01 18.65
CA VAL A 375 11.55 3.19 18.36
C VAL A 375 12.29 4.08 17.38
N ILE A 376 11.72 4.28 16.20
CA ILE A 376 12.27 5.18 15.17
C ILE A 376 11.34 6.36 15.01
N TYR A 377 11.89 7.58 15.08
CA TYR A 377 11.12 8.80 14.91
C TYR A 377 10.93 9.13 13.43
N THR A 378 9.69 9.45 13.08
CA THR A 378 9.29 9.94 11.75
C THR A 378 8.77 11.37 11.86
N SER A 379 8.70 12.10 10.75
CA SER A 379 8.05 13.41 10.70
C SER A 379 6.57 13.31 11.09
N GLY A 380 6.06 14.32 11.78
CA GLY A 380 4.68 14.38 12.26
C GLY A 380 3.91 15.53 11.63
N SER A 381 2.65 15.29 11.27
CA SER A 381 1.78 16.29 10.64
C SER A 381 1.53 17.53 11.50
N THR A 382 1.68 17.40 12.83
CA THR A 382 1.57 18.50 13.80
C THR A 382 2.87 19.28 13.99
N GLY A 383 3.93 18.95 13.24
CA GLY A 383 5.25 19.54 13.33
C GLY A 383 6.18 19.04 14.42
N LEU A 384 5.77 18.01 15.16
CA LEU A 384 6.64 17.32 16.10
C LEU A 384 6.91 15.90 15.62
N PRO A 385 8.17 15.42 15.66
CA PRO A 385 8.48 14.04 15.34
C PRO A 385 7.68 13.05 16.18
N LYS A 386 7.32 11.90 15.60
CA LYS A 386 6.57 10.83 16.28
C LYS A 386 7.36 9.53 16.30
N GLY A 387 7.56 8.95 17.47
CA GLY A 387 8.25 7.67 17.64
C GLY A 387 7.36 6.49 17.28
N VAL A 388 7.75 5.69 16.28
CA VAL A 388 7.03 4.46 15.90
C VAL A 388 7.59 3.29 16.68
N MET A 389 6.73 2.63 17.47
CA MET A 389 7.11 1.52 18.35
C MET A 389 6.99 0.17 17.64
N VAL A 390 8.10 -0.47 17.28
CA VAL A 390 8.11 -1.74 16.55
C VAL A 390 8.57 -2.88 17.46
N ALA A 391 7.83 -3.99 17.43
CA ALA A 391 8.11 -5.19 18.23
C ALA A 391 8.97 -6.20 17.45
N HIS A 392 9.66 -7.08 18.18
CA HIS A 392 10.50 -8.11 17.57
C HIS A 392 9.75 -9.01 16.59
N ARG A 393 8.50 -9.37 16.90
CA ARG A 393 7.70 -10.31 16.10
C ARG A 393 7.56 -9.90 14.63
N GLY A 394 7.33 -8.62 14.35
CA GLY A 394 7.24 -8.08 12.99
C GLY A 394 8.57 -8.25 12.24
N LEU A 395 9.67 -7.90 12.90
CA LEU A 395 11.01 -8.01 12.33
C LEU A 395 11.42 -9.45 12.04
N CYS A 396 11.12 -10.40 12.94
CA CYS A 396 11.40 -11.82 12.70
C CYS A 396 10.64 -12.32 11.46
N ASN A 397 9.35 -11.98 11.33
CA ASN A 397 8.55 -12.30 10.14
C ASN A 397 9.17 -11.71 8.87
N GLN A 398 9.54 -10.42 8.90
CA GLN A 398 10.13 -9.74 7.75
C GLN A 398 11.46 -10.39 7.35
N LEU A 399 12.36 -10.63 8.29
CA LEU A 399 13.67 -11.22 8.01
C LEU A 399 13.55 -12.63 7.42
N THR A 400 12.68 -13.48 7.99
CA THR A 400 12.44 -14.82 7.45
C THR A 400 11.94 -14.75 6.00
N PHE A 401 11.01 -13.84 5.71
CA PHE A 401 10.53 -13.62 4.34
C PHE A 401 11.64 -13.14 3.41
N LEU A 402 12.41 -12.13 3.81
CA LEU A 402 13.45 -11.53 2.97
C LEU A 402 14.64 -12.46 2.76
N GLN A 403 15.05 -13.21 3.78
CA GLN A 403 16.10 -14.21 3.65
C GLN A 403 15.72 -15.25 2.59
N SER A 404 14.49 -15.78 2.65
CA SER A 404 13.99 -16.72 1.65
C SER A 404 13.87 -16.08 0.26
N ARG A 405 13.33 -14.85 0.18
CA ARG A 405 13.09 -14.17 -1.09
C ARG A 405 14.37 -13.73 -1.80
N TYR A 406 15.35 -13.24 -1.05
CA TYR A 406 16.61 -12.77 -1.59
C TYR A 406 17.67 -13.88 -1.67
N GLY A 407 17.46 -15.00 -0.96
CA GLY A 407 18.41 -16.10 -0.92
C GLY A 407 19.70 -15.75 -0.18
N VAL A 408 19.61 -14.94 0.89
CA VAL A 408 20.81 -14.51 1.65
C VAL A 408 21.34 -15.66 2.49
N ASP A 409 22.63 -15.94 2.37
CA ASP A 409 23.35 -16.94 3.15
C ASP A 409 24.71 -16.43 3.68
N GLY A 410 25.49 -17.33 4.29
CA GLY A 410 26.77 -16.99 4.90
C GLY A 410 27.89 -16.61 3.93
N SER A 411 27.68 -16.76 2.62
CA SER A 411 28.61 -16.29 1.59
C SER A 411 28.36 -14.84 1.17
N ASP A 412 27.23 -14.26 1.58
CA ASP A 412 26.81 -12.93 1.15
C ASP A 412 27.44 -11.82 1.99
N ARG A 413 27.52 -10.66 1.35
CA ARG A 413 27.99 -9.40 1.92
C ARG A 413 26.93 -8.32 1.66
N VAL A 414 26.33 -7.82 2.73
CA VAL A 414 25.24 -6.84 2.71
C VAL A 414 25.82 -5.48 3.09
N LEU A 415 25.54 -4.46 2.28
CA LEU A 415 25.94 -3.09 2.62
C LEU A 415 24.94 -2.47 3.60
N GLN A 416 25.46 -1.91 4.69
CA GLN A 416 24.72 -1.00 5.57
C GLN A 416 24.83 0.42 5.00
N PHE A 417 23.78 0.86 4.30
CA PHE A 417 23.75 2.14 3.58
C PHE A 417 22.97 3.20 4.36
N ALA A 418 21.78 2.86 4.84
CA ALA A 418 20.85 3.79 5.46
C ALA A 418 21.40 4.40 6.77
N SER A 419 20.85 5.54 7.20
CA SER A 419 21.09 6.02 8.57
C SER A 419 20.41 5.05 9.55
N ALA A 420 21.00 4.84 10.74
CA ALA A 420 20.38 4.04 11.80
C ALA A 420 19.01 4.62 12.24
N SER A 421 18.81 5.93 12.03
CA SER A 421 17.54 6.63 12.26
C SER A 421 16.48 6.38 11.18
N PHE A 422 16.78 5.56 10.17
CA PHE A 422 15.84 5.14 9.14
C PHE A 422 15.66 3.62 9.19
N ASP A 423 14.42 3.16 9.12
CA ASP A 423 14.03 1.76 9.35
C ASP A 423 14.59 0.78 8.32
N MET A 424 14.92 1.22 7.10
CA MET A 424 15.66 0.42 6.12
C MET A 424 17.01 -0.09 6.65
N SER A 425 17.65 0.62 7.59
CA SER A 425 18.89 0.15 8.24
C SER A 425 18.67 -1.12 9.06
N VAL A 426 17.46 -1.30 9.61
CA VAL A 426 17.09 -2.50 10.38
C VAL A 426 17.10 -3.72 9.47
N GLU A 427 16.54 -3.59 8.27
CA GLU A 427 16.64 -4.65 7.27
C GLU A 427 18.09 -4.95 6.92
N GLU A 428 18.91 -3.93 6.61
CA GLU A 428 20.32 -4.13 6.25
C GLU A 428 21.10 -4.88 7.33
N ILE A 429 20.99 -4.42 8.58
CA ILE A 429 21.75 -4.95 9.72
C ILE A 429 21.32 -6.37 10.05
N PHE A 430 20.01 -6.58 10.27
CA PHE A 430 19.55 -7.85 10.80
C PHE A 430 19.37 -8.92 9.70
N LEU A 431 19.10 -8.54 8.44
CA LEU A 431 19.15 -9.51 7.33
C LEU A 431 20.55 -10.11 7.20
N ALA A 432 21.60 -9.29 7.33
CA ALA A 432 22.97 -9.77 7.27
C ALA A 432 23.30 -10.70 8.45
N LEU A 433 23.15 -10.15 9.67
CA LEU A 433 23.59 -10.80 10.90
C LEU A 433 22.70 -11.99 11.31
N GLY A 434 21.42 -11.98 10.94
CA GLY A 434 20.50 -13.10 11.16
C GLY A 434 20.68 -14.25 10.17
N SER A 435 21.24 -13.99 8.98
CA SER A 435 21.43 -14.99 7.92
C SER A 435 22.83 -15.62 7.91
N GLY A 436 23.76 -15.10 8.72
CA GLY A 436 25.16 -15.55 8.76
C GLY A 436 26.06 -14.82 7.76
N ALA A 437 25.54 -13.82 7.04
CA ALA A 437 26.26 -13.01 6.07
C ALA A 437 27.18 -11.98 6.75
N THR A 438 28.05 -11.33 5.99
CA THR A 438 28.85 -10.20 6.49
C THR A 438 28.11 -8.88 6.28
N LEU A 439 27.94 -8.10 7.35
CA LEU A 439 27.51 -6.71 7.29
C LEU A 439 28.72 -5.80 7.01
N VAL A 440 28.66 -5.02 5.94
CA VAL A 440 29.71 -4.05 5.58
C VAL A 440 29.19 -2.64 5.77
N LEU A 441 29.82 -1.86 6.64
CA LEU A 441 29.46 -0.46 6.87
C LEU A 441 30.15 0.44 5.84
N ARG A 442 29.37 1.28 5.14
CA ARG A 442 29.96 2.30 4.24
C ARG A 442 30.63 3.42 5.05
N SER A 443 31.62 4.09 4.48
CA SER A 443 32.09 5.40 4.96
C SER A 443 31.55 6.52 4.06
N ASP A 444 31.62 7.78 4.52
CA ASP A 444 31.10 8.92 3.74
C ASP A 444 31.73 9.08 2.34
N PRO A 445 33.03 8.77 2.12
CA PRO A 445 33.62 8.79 0.77
C PRO A 445 32.92 7.89 -0.25
N TRP A 446 32.12 6.89 0.15
CA TRP A 446 31.36 6.05 -0.77
C TRP A 446 30.29 6.84 -1.54
N LEU A 447 29.81 7.95 -0.98
CA LEU A 447 28.73 8.76 -1.57
C LEU A 447 29.23 9.87 -2.49
N GLY A 448 30.52 9.92 -2.82
CA GLY A 448 31.11 10.98 -3.66
C GLY A 448 30.51 11.03 -5.06
N ASP A 449 30.59 9.93 -5.80
CA ASP A 449 29.99 9.77 -7.13
C ASP A 449 29.66 8.29 -7.41
N ALA A 450 28.92 8.02 -8.49
CA ALA A 450 28.51 6.66 -8.83
C ALA A 450 29.70 5.72 -9.17
N PRO A 451 30.74 6.14 -9.93
CA PRO A 451 31.92 5.31 -10.14
C PRO A 451 32.62 4.91 -8.84
N THR A 452 32.81 5.86 -7.92
CA THR A 452 33.40 5.61 -6.61
C THR A 452 32.54 4.65 -5.80
N PHE A 453 31.22 4.85 -5.77
CA PHE A 453 30.29 3.95 -5.08
C PHE A 453 30.41 2.51 -5.60
N TRP A 454 30.40 2.33 -6.92
CA TRP A 454 30.51 1.02 -7.54
C TRP A 454 31.87 0.37 -7.35
N GLN A 455 32.96 1.14 -7.44
CA GLN A 455 34.31 0.63 -7.17
C GLN A 455 34.42 0.14 -5.72
N ARG A 456 33.92 0.91 -4.75
CA ARG A 456 33.92 0.52 -3.34
C ARG A 456 33.08 -0.73 -3.08
N CYS A 457 31.92 -0.84 -3.74
CA CYS A 457 31.10 -2.04 -3.66
C CYS A 457 31.84 -3.27 -4.23
N SER A 458 32.55 -3.10 -5.35
CA SER A 458 33.37 -4.14 -5.96
C SER A 458 34.52 -4.56 -5.05
N ASP A 459 35.31 -3.60 -4.54
CA ASP A 459 36.44 -3.86 -3.64
C ASP A 459 35.99 -4.57 -2.36
N ALA A 460 34.83 -4.17 -1.83
CA ALA A 460 34.25 -4.77 -0.65
C ALA A 460 33.45 -6.05 -0.94
N GLY A 461 33.38 -6.52 -2.19
CA GLY A 461 32.68 -7.75 -2.58
C GLY A 461 31.18 -7.75 -2.29
N ILE A 462 30.51 -6.59 -2.38
CA ILE A 462 29.10 -6.45 -2.01
C ILE A 462 28.20 -7.29 -2.93
N THR A 463 27.27 -8.01 -2.32
CA THR A 463 26.30 -8.90 -2.99
C THR A 463 24.87 -8.37 -2.95
N HIS A 464 24.54 -7.61 -1.90
CA HIS A 464 23.18 -7.16 -1.60
C HIS A 464 23.18 -5.68 -1.20
N LEU A 465 22.34 -4.90 -1.87
CA LEU A 465 22.18 -3.46 -1.64
C LEU A 465 20.72 -3.11 -1.35
N ASN A 466 20.51 -2.21 -0.39
CA ASN A 466 19.27 -1.45 -0.18
C ASN A 466 19.58 0.02 -0.47
N LEU A 467 18.85 0.64 -1.40
CA LEU A 467 19.11 2.01 -1.83
C LEU A 467 17.84 2.87 -1.78
N PRO A 468 17.91 4.09 -1.26
CA PRO A 468 16.86 5.08 -1.50
C PRO A 468 16.69 5.32 -3.00
N SER A 469 15.43 5.39 -3.47
CA SER A 469 15.11 5.53 -4.90
C SER A 469 15.83 6.69 -5.58
N ALA A 470 16.03 7.81 -4.87
CA ALA A 470 16.76 8.96 -5.40
C ALA A 470 18.24 8.67 -5.68
N PHE A 471 18.93 7.95 -4.78
CA PHE A 471 20.33 7.57 -5.01
C PHE A 471 20.42 6.51 -6.11
N TRP A 472 19.51 5.54 -6.11
CA TRP A 472 19.42 4.55 -7.18
C TRP A 472 19.21 5.20 -8.55
N HIS A 473 18.39 6.25 -8.67
CA HIS A 473 18.23 6.99 -9.93
C HIS A 473 19.54 7.57 -10.46
N THR A 474 20.38 8.11 -9.57
CA THR A 474 21.73 8.58 -9.93
C THR A 474 22.59 7.44 -10.47
N LEU A 475 22.53 6.26 -9.85
CA LEU A 475 23.27 5.08 -10.31
C LEU A 475 22.73 4.53 -11.64
N ALA A 476 21.40 4.40 -11.76
CA ALA A 476 20.72 3.86 -12.93
C ALA A 476 20.98 4.70 -14.20
N ALA A 477 21.10 6.02 -14.06
CA ALA A 477 21.46 6.90 -15.17
C ALA A 477 22.86 6.61 -15.74
N GLN A 478 23.79 6.17 -14.90
CA GLN A 478 25.17 5.83 -15.30
C GLN A 478 25.32 4.35 -15.68
N GLY A 479 24.41 3.49 -15.22
CA GLY A 479 24.42 2.05 -15.41
C GLY A 479 25.26 1.32 -14.37
N VAL A 480 25.06 0.00 -14.29
CA VAL A 480 25.90 -0.90 -13.48
C VAL A 480 27.16 -1.24 -14.27
N PRO A 481 28.37 -0.98 -13.76
CA PRO A 481 29.61 -1.35 -14.45
C PRO A 481 29.73 -2.86 -14.61
N ALA A 482 30.35 -3.30 -15.72
CA ALA A 482 30.62 -4.72 -15.97
C ALA A 482 31.50 -5.40 -14.89
N LEU A 483 32.21 -4.60 -14.08
CA LEU A 483 33.05 -5.03 -12.96
C LEU A 483 32.25 -5.63 -11.78
N MET A 484 30.93 -5.46 -11.74
CA MET A 484 30.07 -5.91 -10.64
C MET A 484 29.64 -7.38 -10.80
N SER A 485 30.59 -8.31 -10.76
CA SER A 485 30.30 -9.75 -10.86
C SER A 485 29.73 -10.35 -9.56
N THR A 486 29.98 -9.72 -8.41
CA THR A 486 29.53 -10.18 -7.09
C THR A 486 28.13 -9.71 -6.72
N LEU A 487 27.66 -8.61 -7.31
CA LEU A 487 26.37 -8.02 -6.98
C LEU A 487 25.23 -8.90 -7.49
N ARG A 488 24.43 -9.44 -6.57
CA ARG A 488 23.30 -10.35 -6.85
C ARG A 488 21.97 -9.63 -6.82
N ARG A 489 21.81 -8.66 -5.90
CA ARG A 489 20.53 -8.01 -5.64
C ARG A 489 20.66 -6.54 -5.29
N VAL A 490 19.76 -5.74 -5.85
CA VAL A 490 19.49 -4.36 -5.45
C VAL A 490 18.01 -4.23 -5.09
N SER A 491 17.73 -3.75 -3.89
CA SER A 491 16.39 -3.35 -3.47
C SER A 491 16.34 -1.83 -3.41
N VAL A 492 15.27 -1.26 -3.96
CA VAL A 492 15.00 0.18 -3.94
C VAL A 492 13.72 0.44 -3.18
N GLY A 493 13.70 1.53 -2.43
CA GLY A 493 12.54 1.90 -1.63
C GLY A 493 12.66 3.29 -1.04
N GLY A 494 11.68 3.63 -0.19
CA GLY A 494 11.60 4.93 0.46
C GLY A 494 10.92 6.01 -0.39
N ASP A 495 10.98 5.94 -1.73
CA ASP A 495 10.32 6.89 -2.64
C ASP A 495 9.86 6.23 -3.95
N ALA A 496 9.03 6.91 -4.74
CA ALA A 496 8.60 6.42 -6.05
C ALA A 496 9.79 6.33 -7.02
N ILE A 497 9.85 5.23 -7.78
CA ILE A 497 10.79 5.08 -8.90
C ILE A 497 10.16 5.56 -10.21
N THR A 498 11.00 5.96 -11.16
CA THR A 498 10.57 6.42 -12.49
C THR A 498 10.76 5.36 -13.58
N GLN A 499 9.91 5.43 -14.61
CA GLN A 499 10.04 4.57 -15.79
C GLN A 499 11.35 4.82 -16.55
N ALA A 500 11.85 6.05 -16.55
CA ALA A 500 13.15 6.37 -17.13
C ALA A 500 14.30 5.67 -16.37
N GLY A 501 14.22 5.61 -15.03
CA GLY A 501 15.17 4.87 -14.21
C GLY A 501 15.18 3.37 -14.52
N LEU A 502 13.99 2.75 -14.65
CA LEU A 502 13.89 1.33 -15.01
C LEU A 502 14.44 1.05 -16.41
N ARG A 503 14.13 1.91 -17.38
CA ARG A 503 14.70 1.82 -18.72
C ARG A 503 16.22 1.91 -18.68
N GLY A 504 16.79 2.93 -18.03
CA GLY A 504 18.25 3.09 -17.92
C GLY A 504 18.94 1.91 -17.22
N TRP A 505 18.27 1.29 -16.25
CA TRP A 505 18.75 0.09 -15.58
C TRP A 505 18.78 -1.14 -16.50
N PHE A 506 17.70 -1.41 -17.24
CA PHE A 506 17.57 -2.62 -18.06
C PHE A 506 18.10 -2.48 -19.49
N GLU A 507 18.22 -1.27 -20.05
CA GLU A 507 18.69 -1.02 -21.43
C GLU A 507 20.10 -1.54 -21.69
N ARG A 508 20.92 -1.73 -20.64
CA ARG A 508 22.27 -2.30 -20.73
C ARG A 508 22.30 -3.83 -20.67
N GLY A 509 21.14 -4.49 -20.79
CA GLY A 509 21.00 -5.93 -21.01
C GLY A 509 21.19 -6.82 -19.77
N ALA A 510 21.31 -6.23 -18.58
CA ALA A 510 21.60 -6.97 -17.36
C ALA A 510 20.28 -7.31 -16.62
N LEU A 511 19.85 -8.57 -16.68
CA LEU A 511 18.85 -9.15 -15.76
C LEU A 511 19.45 -9.42 -14.36
N GLN A 512 20.75 -9.15 -14.22
CA GLN A 512 21.51 -9.25 -12.98
C GLN A 512 22.24 -7.93 -12.74
N PRO A 513 22.31 -7.42 -11.51
CA PRO A 513 21.65 -7.97 -10.31
C PRO A 513 20.12 -7.86 -10.38
N ALA A 514 19.43 -8.77 -9.66
CA ALA A 514 17.99 -8.71 -9.52
C ALA A 514 17.57 -7.40 -8.84
N LEU A 515 16.63 -6.68 -9.46
CA LEU A 515 16.12 -5.41 -8.95
C LEU A 515 14.76 -5.62 -8.28
N TYR A 516 14.61 -5.09 -7.07
CA TYR A 516 13.37 -5.16 -6.30
C TYR A 516 12.87 -3.77 -5.95
N ASN A 517 11.56 -3.55 -6.05
CA ASN A 517 10.91 -2.37 -5.47
C ASN A 517 10.22 -2.77 -4.16
N ALA A 518 10.67 -2.21 -3.05
CA ALA A 518 10.17 -2.47 -1.72
C ALA A 518 9.37 -1.27 -1.21
N TYR A 519 8.16 -1.53 -0.73
CA TYR A 519 7.28 -0.51 -0.18
C TYR A 519 6.85 -0.91 1.22
N GLY A 520 7.00 0.01 2.15
CA GLY A 520 6.39 -0.06 3.46
C GLY A 520 6.56 1.27 4.20
N PRO A 521 5.55 1.67 4.99
CA PRO A 521 5.73 2.70 6.00
C PRO A 521 6.41 2.12 7.25
N THR A 522 7.03 2.97 8.07
CA THR A 522 7.67 2.56 9.34
C THR A 522 6.69 1.87 10.29
N GLU A 523 5.42 2.26 10.25
CA GLU A 523 4.32 1.67 11.02
C GLU A 523 3.97 0.23 10.62
N ALA A 524 4.53 -0.28 9.53
CA ALA A 524 4.39 -1.66 9.05
C ALA A 524 5.73 -2.41 9.04
N SER A 525 6.63 -2.06 9.98
CA SER A 525 7.93 -2.73 10.17
C SER A 525 8.73 -2.81 8.86
N VAL A 526 9.24 -1.67 8.41
CA VAL A 526 10.06 -1.47 7.20
C VAL A 526 9.31 -1.72 5.87
N ASN A 527 8.91 -2.96 5.58
CA ASN A 527 8.37 -3.36 4.28
C ASN A 527 7.04 -4.12 4.42
N ALA A 528 6.05 -3.72 3.62
CA ALA A 528 4.72 -4.33 3.57
C ALA A 528 4.46 -5.06 2.24
N THR A 529 5.04 -4.56 1.15
CA THR A 529 4.94 -5.18 -0.19
C THR A 529 6.30 -5.20 -0.88
N LEU A 530 6.45 -6.13 -1.82
CA LEU A 530 7.68 -6.30 -2.58
C LEU A 530 7.38 -6.73 -4.02
N GLU A 531 8.06 -6.09 -4.97
CA GLU A 531 8.03 -6.46 -6.39
C GLU A 531 9.42 -6.82 -6.89
N ARG A 532 9.55 -7.92 -7.63
CA ARG A 532 10.74 -8.13 -8.48
C ARG A 532 10.49 -7.42 -9.80
N LEU A 533 11.33 -6.44 -10.12
CA LEU A 533 11.18 -5.63 -11.32
C LEU A 533 11.79 -6.36 -12.51
N GLU A 534 11.06 -6.39 -13.61
CA GLU A 534 11.45 -6.94 -14.89
C GLU A 534 11.34 -5.86 -15.98
N PRO A 535 11.96 -6.06 -17.16
CA PRO A 535 11.69 -5.22 -18.31
C PRO A 535 10.19 -5.14 -18.61
N GLY A 536 9.63 -3.93 -18.57
CA GLY A 536 8.20 -3.68 -18.79
C GLY A 536 7.35 -3.60 -17.51
N THR A 537 7.89 -3.95 -16.34
CA THR A 537 7.20 -3.71 -15.06
C THR A 537 6.90 -2.22 -14.90
N PRO A 538 5.65 -1.83 -14.59
CA PRO A 538 5.35 -0.42 -14.36
C PRO A 538 6.05 0.12 -13.13
N ALA A 539 6.69 1.29 -13.25
CA ALA A 539 7.43 1.92 -12.16
C ALA A 539 6.58 2.22 -10.89
N ARG A 540 5.26 2.35 -11.06
CA ARG A 540 4.31 2.50 -9.94
C ARG A 540 3.98 1.18 -9.22
N SER A 541 4.41 0.03 -9.75
CA SER A 541 4.15 -1.26 -9.12
C SER A 541 4.94 -1.34 -7.82
N ILE A 542 4.24 -1.52 -6.71
CA ILE A 542 4.81 -1.83 -5.40
C ILE A 542 4.68 -3.34 -5.08
N GLY A 543 4.20 -4.12 -6.04
CA GLY A 543 4.18 -5.58 -6.00
C GLY A 543 3.10 -6.16 -5.13
N ARG A 544 3.42 -7.26 -4.44
CA ARG A 544 2.47 -8.04 -3.65
C ARG A 544 2.78 -7.95 -2.15
N PRO A 545 1.81 -8.20 -1.26
CA PRO A 545 2.07 -8.23 0.18
C PRO A 545 3.12 -9.27 0.54
N ILE A 546 3.95 -8.95 1.53
CA ILE A 546 4.93 -9.91 2.07
C ILE A 546 4.25 -10.95 2.98
N ALA A 547 5.02 -11.92 3.48
CA ALA A 547 4.51 -12.94 4.39
C ALA A 547 3.74 -12.35 5.59
N ASN A 548 2.65 -13.01 5.94
CA ASN A 548 1.76 -12.71 7.07
C ASN A 548 1.27 -11.25 7.09
N THR A 549 1.20 -10.62 5.91
CA THR A 549 0.78 -9.24 5.70
C THR A 549 -0.37 -9.22 4.69
N ARG A 550 -1.41 -8.45 5.00
CA ARG A 550 -2.56 -8.25 4.12
C ARG A 550 -2.68 -6.78 3.75
N ILE A 551 -3.05 -6.51 2.51
CA ILE A 551 -3.30 -5.16 2.00
C ILE A 551 -4.78 -5.05 1.61
N HIS A 552 -5.42 -4.01 2.12
CA HIS A 552 -6.80 -3.67 1.80
C HIS A 552 -6.82 -2.31 1.11
N ILE A 553 -7.42 -2.25 -0.08
CA ILE A 553 -7.69 -0.99 -0.77
C ILE A 553 -9.14 -0.65 -0.52
N LEU A 554 -9.38 0.38 0.29
CA LEU A 554 -10.70 0.73 0.79
C LEU A 554 -11.15 2.07 0.22
N ASP A 555 -12.45 2.22 0.04
CA ASP A 555 -13.03 3.51 -0.30
C ASP A 555 -13.24 4.40 0.94
N ALA A 556 -13.85 5.56 0.72
CA ALA A 556 -14.19 6.53 1.78
C ALA A 556 -15.19 6.00 2.83
N TRP A 557 -15.79 4.82 2.62
CA TRP A 557 -16.75 4.18 3.52
C TRP A 557 -16.20 2.89 4.15
N GLY A 558 -14.91 2.59 3.97
CA GLY A 558 -14.25 1.41 4.53
C GLY A 558 -14.62 0.10 3.84
N GLN A 559 -15.17 0.15 2.62
CA GLN A 559 -15.52 -1.02 1.83
C GLN A 559 -14.42 -1.32 0.79
N SER A 560 -14.17 -2.59 0.51
CA SER A 560 -13.15 -2.99 -0.48
C SER A 560 -13.44 -2.39 -1.86
N CYS A 561 -12.42 -1.77 -2.46
CA CYS A 561 -12.46 -1.30 -3.84
C CYS A 561 -12.36 -2.49 -4.81
N PRO A 562 -13.07 -2.43 -5.95
CA PRO A 562 -12.83 -3.36 -7.05
C PRO A 562 -11.38 -3.32 -7.55
N ILE A 563 -10.93 -4.41 -8.14
CA ILE A 563 -9.65 -4.52 -8.84
C ILE A 563 -9.59 -3.45 -9.96
N GLY A 564 -8.52 -2.66 -9.98
CA GLY A 564 -8.32 -1.55 -10.91
C GLY A 564 -8.84 -0.20 -10.40
N VAL A 565 -9.59 -0.16 -9.30
CA VAL A 565 -10.15 1.07 -8.71
C VAL A 565 -9.24 1.59 -7.60
N ALA A 566 -8.99 2.89 -7.62
CA ALA A 566 -8.18 3.57 -6.61
C ALA A 566 -8.91 3.62 -5.26
N GLY A 567 -8.17 3.47 -4.18
CA GLY A 567 -8.65 3.65 -2.80
C GLY A 567 -7.52 3.84 -1.81
N ASP A 568 -7.90 4.07 -0.55
CA ASP A 568 -7.01 4.21 0.59
C ASP A 568 -6.35 2.87 0.93
N LEU A 569 -5.02 2.83 0.92
CA LEU A 569 -4.23 1.66 1.27
C LEU A 569 -4.21 1.46 2.79
N HIS A 570 -4.62 0.27 3.21
CA HIS A 570 -4.55 -0.19 4.59
C HIS A 570 -3.71 -1.46 4.67
N ILE A 571 -2.92 -1.58 5.74
CA ILE A 571 -2.00 -2.69 5.97
C ILE A 571 -2.47 -3.44 7.21
N ALA A 572 -2.54 -4.77 7.16
CA ALA A 572 -2.91 -5.60 8.30
C ALA A 572 -1.93 -6.79 8.44
N GLY A 573 -1.95 -7.45 9.60
CA GLY A 573 -1.15 -8.63 9.86
C GLY A 573 0.01 -8.41 10.84
N VAL A 574 0.98 -9.31 10.81
CA VAL A 574 2.06 -9.38 11.81
C VAL A 574 3.00 -8.17 11.74
N GLN A 575 3.07 -7.50 10.59
CA GLN A 575 3.97 -6.37 10.35
C GLN A 575 3.61 -5.09 11.11
N LEU A 576 2.43 -5.00 11.72
CA LEU A 576 2.00 -3.76 12.35
C LEU A 576 2.85 -3.40 13.58
N ALA A 577 3.30 -2.15 13.61
CA ALA A 577 3.84 -1.53 14.80
C ALA A 577 2.82 -1.55 15.96
N ARG A 578 3.33 -1.45 17.18
CA ARG A 578 2.48 -1.37 18.38
C ARG A 578 1.62 -0.11 18.32
N GLY A 579 2.22 1.01 17.90
CA GLY A 579 1.60 2.32 17.77
C GLY A 579 2.64 3.44 17.79
N TYR A 580 2.19 4.65 18.09
CA TYR A 580 3.06 5.81 18.28
C TYR A 580 3.35 6.03 19.77
N LEU A 581 4.62 6.24 20.11
CA LEU A 581 5.08 6.48 21.47
C LEU A 581 4.41 7.74 22.03
N ASN A 582 3.82 7.63 23.23
CA ASN A 582 3.13 8.73 23.94
C ASN A 582 2.01 9.43 23.13
N ARG A 583 1.47 8.80 22.09
CA ARG A 583 0.41 9.38 21.23
C ARG A 583 -0.75 8.39 21.04
N PRO A 584 -1.53 8.10 22.11
CA PRO A 584 -2.65 7.15 22.03
C PRO A 584 -3.75 7.59 21.06
N GLU A 585 -4.04 8.90 20.98
CA GLU A 585 -5.05 9.44 20.07
C GLU A 585 -4.67 9.23 18.60
N LEU A 586 -3.44 9.61 18.22
CA LEU A 586 -2.92 9.37 16.87
C LEU A 586 -2.81 7.87 16.56
N THR A 587 -2.50 7.05 17.57
CA THR A 587 -2.48 5.60 17.42
C THR A 587 -3.87 5.07 17.10
N ALA A 588 -4.92 5.52 17.81
CA ALA A 588 -6.29 5.12 17.54
C ALA A 588 -6.80 5.62 16.18
N GLU A 589 -6.37 6.80 15.73
CA GLU A 589 -6.70 7.35 14.41
C GLU A 589 -6.10 6.51 13.27
N ARG A 590 -4.84 6.08 13.41
CA ARG A 590 -4.09 5.42 12.33
C ARG A 590 -4.12 3.89 12.38
N PHE A 591 -4.25 3.29 13.56
CA PHE A 591 -4.34 1.83 13.76
C PHE A 591 -5.79 1.46 14.10
N VAL A 592 -6.62 1.38 13.07
CA VAL A 592 -8.07 1.18 13.17
C VAL A 592 -8.42 -0.32 13.28
N PRO A 593 -9.63 -0.67 13.74
CA PRO A 593 -10.10 -2.06 13.71
C PRO A 593 -10.10 -2.62 12.29
N ASP A 594 -9.67 -3.88 12.12
CA ASP A 594 -9.70 -4.59 10.84
C ASP A 594 -10.99 -5.42 10.73
N PRO A 595 -11.98 -5.00 9.92
CA PRO A 595 -13.24 -5.73 9.77
C PRO A 595 -13.11 -6.98 8.89
N PHE A 596 -11.96 -7.20 8.25
CA PHE A 596 -11.69 -8.32 7.36
C PHE A 596 -10.89 -9.44 8.03
N GLY A 597 -10.33 -9.17 9.21
CA GLY A 597 -9.54 -10.11 9.98
C GLY A 597 -10.32 -10.80 11.10
N VAL A 598 -9.58 -11.48 11.98
CA VAL A 598 -10.15 -12.10 13.19
C VAL A 598 -10.59 -11.02 14.19
N PRO A 599 -11.62 -11.26 15.01
CA PRO A 599 -12.05 -10.29 16.02
C PRO A 599 -10.88 -9.78 16.88
N GLY A 600 -10.74 -8.46 16.96
CA GLY A 600 -9.64 -7.79 17.68
C GLY A 600 -8.38 -7.52 16.84
N SER A 601 -8.33 -7.92 15.56
CA SER A 601 -7.26 -7.49 14.66
C SER A 601 -7.35 -6.00 14.33
N ARG A 602 -6.21 -5.42 13.95
CA ARG A 602 -6.07 -4.02 13.57
C ARG A 602 -5.52 -3.93 12.15
N MET A 603 -5.76 -2.79 11.51
CA MET A 603 -5.11 -2.38 10.28
C MET A 603 -4.55 -0.95 10.41
N TYR A 604 -3.42 -0.69 9.78
CA TYR A 604 -2.80 0.63 9.70
C TYR A 604 -3.24 1.37 8.43
N ARG A 605 -3.78 2.59 8.59
CA ARG A 605 -4.15 3.50 7.51
C ARG A 605 -2.93 4.32 7.07
N SER A 606 -2.37 4.01 5.90
CA SER A 606 -1.08 4.58 5.48
C SER A 606 -1.15 6.05 5.01
N GLY A 607 -2.33 6.49 4.55
CA GLY A 607 -2.50 7.76 3.83
C GLY A 607 -2.05 7.69 2.37
N ASP A 608 -1.75 6.49 1.86
CA ASP A 608 -1.41 6.28 0.46
C ASP A 608 -2.64 5.84 -0.35
N LEU A 609 -2.70 6.29 -1.61
CA LEU A 609 -3.67 5.82 -2.60
C LEU A 609 -3.03 4.73 -3.45
N ALA A 610 -3.74 3.63 -3.62
CA ALA A 610 -3.30 2.52 -4.45
C ALA A 610 -4.47 1.82 -5.12
N ARG A 611 -4.17 0.86 -6.00
CA ARG A 611 -5.16 -0.06 -6.56
C ARG A 611 -4.57 -1.43 -6.81
N TRP A 612 -5.40 -2.46 -6.69
CA TRP A 612 -5.06 -3.79 -7.15
C TRP A 612 -5.06 -3.87 -8.67
N ARG A 613 -4.18 -4.69 -9.21
CA ARG A 613 -4.19 -5.13 -10.61
C ARG A 613 -4.75 -6.53 -10.73
N ALA A 614 -5.17 -6.90 -11.94
CA ALA A 614 -5.71 -8.22 -12.22
C ALA A 614 -4.71 -9.36 -11.90
N ASP A 615 -3.42 -9.07 -12.00
CA ASP A 615 -2.33 -10.00 -11.67
C ASP A 615 -2.04 -10.07 -10.16
N GLY A 616 -2.76 -9.34 -9.31
CA GLY A 616 -2.54 -9.31 -7.86
C GLY A 616 -1.32 -8.49 -7.42
N SER A 617 -0.73 -7.69 -8.30
CA SER A 617 0.21 -6.62 -7.89
C SER A 617 -0.54 -5.31 -7.58
N LEU A 618 0.11 -4.42 -6.84
CA LEU A 618 -0.43 -3.12 -6.43
C LEU A 618 0.25 -2.00 -7.21
N ASP A 619 -0.54 -1.08 -7.75
CA ASP A 619 -0.06 0.21 -8.27
C ASP A 619 -0.17 1.26 -7.15
N PHE A 620 0.93 1.92 -6.80
CA PHE A 620 0.95 3.14 -5.98
C PHE A 620 0.53 4.35 -6.82
N LEU A 621 -0.41 5.15 -6.34
CA LEU A 621 -1.01 6.27 -7.07
C LEU A 621 -0.69 7.65 -6.47
N GLY A 622 -0.04 7.69 -5.30
CA GLY A 622 0.28 8.91 -4.59
C GLY A 622 -0.26 8.89 -3.17
N ARG A 623 -0.34 10.07 -2.56
CA ARG A 623 -0.85 10.27 -1.20
C ARG A 623 -2.22 10.94 -1.24
N ASN A 624 -3.05 10.64 -0.24
CA ASN A 624 -4.32 11.33 -0.01
C ASN A 624 -4.20 12.48 1.00
N ASP A 625 -3.00 12.73 1.54
CA ASP A 625 -2.68 13.79 2.48
C ASP A 625 -1.55 14.70 1.95
N HIS A 626 -1.13 15.67 2.77
CA HIS A 626 -0.11 16.67 2.42
C HIS A 626 1.33 16.21 2.67
N GLN A 627 1.54 14.95 3.04
CA GLN A 627 2.88 14.44 3.23
C GLN A 627 3.59 14.25 1.89
N VAL A 628 4.89 14.48 1.87
CA VAL A 628 5.75 14.29 0.69
C VAL A 628 6.94 13.42 1.04
N LYS A 629 7.50 12.76 0.03
CA LYS A 629 8.78 12.06 0.11
C LYS A 629 9.77 12.86 -0.75
N ILE A 630 10.85 13.33 -0.12
CA ILE A 630 11.90 14.07 -0.81
C ILE A 630 13.21 13.34 -0.58
N ARG A 631 13.77 12.78 -1.66
CA ARG A 631 15.02 12.00 -1.61
C ARG A 631 14.95 10.81 -0.65
N GLY A 632 13.77 10.18 -0.53
CA GLY A 632 13.52 9.08 0.39
C GLY A 632 13.25 9.48 1.84
N PHE A 633 13.36 10.77 2.19
CA PHE A 633 12.96 11.25 3.51
C PHE A 633 11.47 11.59 3.53
N ARG A 634 10.78 11.08 4.54
CA ARG A 634 9.37 11.38 4.82
C ARG A 634 9.29 12.78 5.44
N ILE A 635 8.56 13.69 4.81
CA ILE A 635 8.40 15.08 5.26
C ILE A 635 6.91 15.42 5.33
N GLU A 636 6.47 15.95 6.46
CA GLU A 636 5.13 16.49 6.64
C GLU A 636 5.20 17.99 6.36
N LEU A 637 4.48 18.50 5.35
CA LEU A 637 4.53 19.92 5.01
C LEU A 637 4.05 20.80 6.17
N GLY A 638 3.08 20.30 6.95
CA GLY A 638 2.62 20.93 8.19
C GLY A 638 3.73 21.13 9.24
N GLU A 639 4.77 20.28 9.27
CA GLU A 639 5.93 20.47 10.16
C GLU A 639 6.72 21.73 9.80
N ILE A 640 6.89 21.96 8.51
CA ILE A 640 7.60 23.13 7.99
C ILE A 640 6.74 24.37 8.15
N GLU A 641 5.44 24.28 7.83
CA GLU A 641 4.48 25.38 7.99
C GLU A 641 4.40 25.85 9.45
N ALA A 642 4.26 24.92 10.41
CA ALA A 642 4.22 25.24 11.83
C ALA A 642 5.52 25.90 12.32
N ALA A 643 6.68 25.41 11.86
CA ALA A 643 7.97 26.00 12.19
C ALA A 643 8.14 27.41 11.59
N LEU A 644 7.66 27.64 10.36
CA LEU A 644 7.68 28.97 9.72
C LEU A 644 6.74 29.95 10.42
N GLN A 645 5.54 29.52 10.80
CA GLN A 645 4.57 30.34 11.53
C GLN A 645 5.07 30.74 12.93
N ALA A 646 5.96 29.95 13.53
CA ALA A 646 6.61 30.30 14.79
C ALA A 646 7.68 31.41 14.68
N CYS A 647 8.09 31.79 13.45
CA CYS A 647 9.09 32.83 13.23
C CYS A 647 8.48 34.25 13.33
N PRO A 648 9.06 35.17 14.12
CA PRO A 648 8.60 36.56 14.18
C PRO A 648 8.60 37.24 12.81
N GLY A 649 7.46 37.79 12.41
CA GLY A 649 7.29 38.51 11.14
C GLY A 649 6.77 37.67 9.97
N VAL A 650 6.67 36.35 10.12
CA VAL A 650 5.96 35.47 9.18
C VAL A 650 4.48 35.47 9.56
N ARG A 651 3.58 35.75 8.59
CA ARG A 651 2.13 35.81 8.82
C ARG A 651 1.40 34.53 8.45
N GLU A 652 1.77 33.92 7.32
CA GLU A 652 1.32 32.62 6.83
C GLU A 652 2.45 31.93 6.06
#